data_AF-A0A0N5ALP4-F1
#
_entry.id   AF-A0A0N5ALP4-F1
#
_cell.length_a   1.000
_cell.length_b   1.000
_cell.length_c   1.000
_cell.angle_alpha   90.00
_cell.angle_beta   90.00
_cell.angle_gamma   90.00
#
_symmetry.space_group_name_H-M   'P 1'
#
loop_
_entity.id
_entity.type
_entity.pdbx_description
1 polymer ?
#
loop_
_entity_poly.entity_id
_entity_poly.type
_entity_poly.pdbx_seq_one_letter_code
_entity_poly.pdbx_strand_id
1 'polypeptide(L)'
;MSSKTEPAAIDNTMTRKKLSEFILVPDFKSHAVRRKLPPFIDIDEKYISQKGVDECVKKLEMVYEIPSDDHYRLPSSSFVVPSRTVHWKNSEQEKLIAKPRSGLIKEQAAATTSFLFLVYIEISKYQKLLLEFVYKIDDFQLLKTAGLTAQELLALINSLYEDSGSIRNHFIELIQSRKNAEEIQSELIDLFGFDQFELVQKILDSRDSLTKEFQTMKKRGDLALAMINKELFQVTEQVNGAPYCQQVVVDSTSELELRRGFRKEKKKVKKELDRILRGSSEKEKLEFEIAYQNLMKQKYVAFHCSEFILMDLQLELNDDALGQSGTFSIKNSFKCKTVYPYIFDAMQSADMNEFIINGTKFCLPAGAKRVRETNYEEITVPPSESSVLDDVKSVYIKDMDTIGQTAFEGFEKLNIVQSLVFEQAYKTKENLLICAPTGAGKTNIAMLTILNVIHGFIVNDVIQKNDFKALIIYITPMKALATEMTANFGRRLEKLGLKVRELTGDMNLSRKEIAETQMLVLTPEKWDVLTRKSTDAISKYVRLLIIDEVHLLHDERGPVIETIVARTLRQVEMSQQSVRIVGLSATLPNYEDVAQFLCVNPYKGLFFFDDRFRPVPLVQTFVGVRKSPNYNSKTQSTLLDDVCFEKVLSFVQQGHQVLVFVHSRNATEKLVTYFRTRASQEADKLRNESLYSMFQFGYGIHHAGLMRQDRLAIEKLFAGGYIKVLCCTATLAWGVNLPAYAVVIRGTEIFDAKRGAFNDIGVLDVQQIFGRAGRPQYERKGHGVIITWHEKMNKYLSMLVRQAPIESQFMKSLYNNLNAEISLGIVSMQLTHFYLFVSLRYRTISNITEAVEWLKYSYFYIRAKANPMAYGITYESLSKDPDLTEYLTAKVKEASQMLDFNQMIRFDSATGFLSATDLGRIASHFYITYETIETFQFGESGIKLSEFLTDYDILSLISMSTEFAQIKLREDEFSDLEKLTSNACPLNMNCEALASVSGKVSCLIQAFISRSVVRNFALMSELLYIEQNVSRLCRAMFEIVLRKRWAEATNACLNFAKCLEKRIWPFQTPLRQMVPEFLSSETIAKIERRKIAYERLREMSAKELGI
;
A
#
# COMPACT_ATOMS: atom_id res chain seq x y z
N MET A 1 46.77 -11.90 -75.68
CA MET A 1 47.20 -10.65 -75.02
C MET A 1 46.56 -10.57 -73.63
N SER A 2 47.12 -9.72 -72.76
CA SER A 2 46.69 -9.31 -71.40
C SER A 2 45.18 -9.40 -71.08
N SER A 3 44.75 -9.62 -69.83
CA SER A 3 45.33 -9.10 -68.56
C SER A 3 45.29 -10.09 -67.38
N LYS A 4 46.06 -9.81 -66.32
CA LYS A 4 46.43 -10.73 -65.22
C LYS A 4 45.82 -10.37 -63.86
N THR A 5 45.83 -11.38 -62.99
CA THR A 5 45.46 -11.47 -61.57
C THR A 5 46.55 -11.00 -60.58
N GLU A 6 46.12 -10.45 -59.43
CA GLU A 6 46.65 -10.65 -58.05
C GLU A 6 48.15 -10.37 -57.70
N PRO A 7 48.58 -10.44 -56.42
CA PRO A 7 48.04 -9.81 -55.20
C PRO A 7 49.14 -9.10 -54.36
N ALA A 8 48.81 -8.42 -53.25
CA ALA A 8 49.82 -7.98 -52.26
C ALA A 8 49.33 -7.89 -50.80
N ALA A 9 50.20 -8.36 -49.91
CA ALA A 9 50.07 -8.56 -48.47
C ALA A 9 49.51 -7.41 -47.61
N ILE A 10 48.84 -7.78 -46.52
CA ILE A 10 48.65 -6.93 -45.33
C ILE A 10 49.74 -7.30 -44.32
N ASP A 11 50.54 -6.32 -43.91
CA ASP A 11 51.62 -6.47 -42.94
C ASP A 11 51.11 -6.31 -41.49
N ASN A 12 51.71 -7.04 -40.57
CA ASN A 12 51.11 -7.42 -39.29
C ASN A 12 51.70 -6.62 -38.12
N THR A 13 51.59 -5.28 -38.15
CA THR A 13 52.25 -4.40 -37.16
C THR A 13 51.47 -3.11 -36.79
N MET A 14 50.32 -3.18 -36.09
CA MET A 14 49.79 -2.01 -35.30
C MET A 14 48.70 -2.33 -34.24
N THR A 15 48.96 -3.24 -33.29
CA THR A 15 48.02 -3.58 -32.19
C THR A 15 48.34 -2.96 -30.83
N ARG A 16 48.99 -1.77 -30.79
CA ARG A 16 49.35 -1.11 -29.51
C ARG A 16 49.26 0.43 -29.43
N LYS A 17 48.50 1.10 -30.32
CA LYS A 17 48.45 2.58 -30.35
C LYS A 17 47.11 3.28 -30.65
N LYS A 18 45.96 2.61 -30.54
CA LYS A 18 44.61 3.22 -30.69
C LYS A 18 43.58 2.81 -29.62
N LEU A 19 44.03 2.58 -28.38
CA LEU A 19 43.17 2.28 -27.22
C LEU A 19 43.35 3.31 -26.07
N SER A 20 43.87 4.49 -26.37
CA SER A 20 44.27 5.51 -25.37
C SER A 20 43.58 6.87 -25.53
N GLU A 21 42.49 6.98 -26.29
CA GLU A 21 41.81 8.27 -26.56
C GLU A 21 40.36 8.37 -26.04
N PHE A 22 39.86 7.38 -25.29
CA PHE A 22 38.52 7.43 -24.67
C PHE A 22 38.51 7.17 -23.16
N ILE A 23 39.47 7.77 -22.45
CA ILE A 23 39.35 8.05 -21.01
C ILE A 23 39.86 9.48 -20.76
N LEU A 24 38.95 10.44 -20.57
CA LEU A 24 39.26 11.75 -20.02
C LEU A 24 38.44 11.97 -18.75
N VAL A 25 39.13 11.79 -17.62
CA VAL A 25 38.71 12.29 -16.31
C VAL A 25 39.20 13.74 -16.20
N PRO A 26 38.37 14.71 -15.77
CA PRO A 26 38.86 16.05 -15.44
C PRO A 26 39.41 16.07 -14.01
N ASP A 27 40.74 15.99 -13.89
CA ASP A 27 41.46 16.30 -12.64
C ASP A 27 41.50 17.82 -12.45
N PHE A 28 40.93 18.32 -11.34
CA PHE A 28 41.02 19.73 -10.95
C PHE A 28 42.23 19.98 -10.04
N LYS A 29 43.30 20.58 -10.56
CA LYS A 29 44.31 21.26 -9.73
C LYS A 29 44.70 22.64 -10.28
N SER A 30 44.21 23.65 -9.56
CA SER A 30 44.91 24.88 -9.18
C SER A 30 45.97 25.45 -10.15
N HIS A 31 45.61 26.50 -10.89
CA HIS A 31 46.54 27.61 -11.15
C HIS A 31 45.85 28.96 -10.89
N ALA A 32 46.43 29.72 -9.96
CA ALA A 32 45.94 31.02 -9.55
C ALA A 32 46.61 32.13 -10.37
N VAL A 33 45.81 33.03 -10.94
CA VAL A 33 46.30 34.36 -11.36
C VAL A 33 45.38 35.43 -10.79
N ARG A 34 45.98 36.29 -9.97
CA ARG A 34 45.35 37.42 -9.28
C ARG A 34 44.67 38.37 -10.27
N ARG A 35 43.46 38.85 -9.95
CA ARG A 35 43.01 40.20 -10.34
C ARG A 35 42.58 41.00 -9.11
N LYS A 36 42.88 42.30 -9.17
CA LYS A 36 42.93 43.22 -8.03
C LYS A 36 41.55 43.82 -7.74
N LEU A 37 41.23 44.02 -6.47
CA LEU A 37 40.28 45.03 -6.01
C LEU A 37 40.88 46.43 -6.20
N PRO A 38 40.07 47.41 -6.62
CA PRO A 38 40.04 48.73 -5.98
C PRO A 38 38.56 49.22 -5.81
N PRO A 39 38.27 50.43 -5.29
CA PRO A 39 38.04 50.61 -3.85
C PRO A 39 36.68 51.27 -3.52
N PHE A 40 36.42 51.49 -2.22
CA PHE A 40 35.33 52.36 -1.73
C PHE A 40 35.41 53.79 -2.31
N ILE A 41 34.25 54.34 -2.72
CA ILE A 41 33.94 55.79 -2.74
C ILE A 41 32.46 55.95 -2.33
N ASP A 42 32.17 57.03 -1.60
CA ASP A 42 30.86 57.39 -1.04
C ASP A 42 29.72 57.55 -2.05
N ILE A 43 28.49 57.43 -1.53
CA ILE A 43 27.32 58.13 -2.08
C ILE A 43 26.71 58.94 -0.94
N ASP A 44 26.86 60.26 -1.02
CA ASP A 44 26.18 61.19 -0.14
C ASP A 44 24.91 61.75 -0.82
N GLU A 45 23.91 61.98 0.03
CA GLU A 45 22.66 62.75 -0.12
C GLU A 45 21.92 63.01 -1.47
N LYS A 46 20.58 62.98 -1.32
CA LYS A 46 19.52 63.75 -2.01
C LYS A 46 19.13 63.38 -3.45
N TYR A 47 17.96 62.73 -3.56
CA TYR A 47 16.84 63.29 -4.35
C TYR A 47 15.45 63.01 -3.74
N ILE A 48 14.93 64.03 -3.03
CA ILE A 48 13.54 64.55 -3.05
C ILE A 48 12.35 63.58 -2.78
N SER A 49 11.82 63.73 -1.56
CA SER A 49 10.41 63.68 -1.10
C SER A 49 9.33 62.83 -1.81
N GLN A 50 8.66 61.99 -1.01
CA GLN A 50 7.23 62.17 -0.68
C GLN A 50 6.85 61.37 0.58
N LYS A 51 6.53 62.06 1.69
CA LYS A 51 5.96 61.42 2.89
C LYS A 51 4.48 61.12 2.64
N GLY A 52 4.12 59.85 2.54
CA GLY A 52 2.73 59.45 2.27
C GLY A 52 2.38 57.96 2.42
N VAL A 53 3.23 57.14 3.05
CA VAL A 53 3.00 55.68 3.19
C VAL A 53 3.14 55.16 4.65
N ASP A 54 3.70 55.97 5.56
CA ASP A 54 3.94 55.60 6.98
C ASP A 54 2.68 55.47 7.86
N GLU A 55 1.47 55.68 7.34
CA GLU A 55 0.22 55.64 8.13
C GLU A 55 -0.56 54.31 8.00
N CYS A 56 -0.20 53.42 7.07
CA CYS A 56 -0.91 52.14 6.89
C CYS A 56 -0.22 50.90 7.51
N VAL A 57 1.09 50.93 7.79
CA VAL A 57 1.82 49.75 8.32
C VAL A 57 1.82 49.69 9.86
N LYS A 58 1.53 50.80 10.54
CA LYS A 58 1.70 50.94 12.01
C LYS A 58 0.52 50.45 12.87
N LYS A 59 -0.33 49.53 12.37
CA LYS A 59 -1.61 49.19 13.03
C LYS A 59 -2.04 47.72 13.12
N LEU A 60 -1.26 46.74 12.65
CA LEU A 60 -1.73 45.35 12.57
C LEU A 60 -0.80 44.21 13.02
N GLU A 61 0.37 44.46 13.62
CA GLU A 61 1.23 43.40 14.17
C GLU A 61 1.94 43.85 15.46
N MET A 62 1.46 43.41 16.63
CA MET A 62 2.20 43.47 17.91
C MET A 62 1.55 42.62 19.03
N VAL A 63 1.49 41.30 18.83
CA VAL A 63 1.25 40.24 19.85
C VAL A 63 1.82 38.94 19.26
N TYR A 64 2.73 38.15 19.86
CA TYR A 64 3.56 38.26 21.06
C TYR A 64 4.95 37.69 20.72
N GLU A 65 6.03 38.18 21.33
CA GLU A 65 7.33 37.46 21.37
C GLU A 65 7.92 37.47 22.79
N ILE A 66 8.65 36.39 23.11
CA ILE A 66 9.24 36.09 24.42
C ILE A 66 10.70 36.55 24.42
N PRO A 67 11.17 37.34 25.40
CA PRO A 67 12.59 37.65 25.52
C PRO A 67 13.37 36.51 26.19
N SER A 68 14.53 36.20 25.64
CA SER A 68 15.54 35.34 26.26
C SER A 68 16.64 36.19 26.92
N ASP A 69 17.10 35.76 28.10
CA ASP A 69 18.52 35.60 28.50
C ASP A 69 18.75 35.72 30.02
N ASP A 70 19.99 35.48 30.42
CA ASP A 70 20.42 34.78 31.63
C ASP A 70 20.54 35.58 32.95
N HIS A 71 20.74 34.81 34.03
CA HIS A 71 21.22 35.17 35.38
C HIS A 71 20.22 35.85 36.36
N TYR A 72 19.76 35.11 37.38
CA TYR A 72 20.37 35.12 38.72
C TYR A 72 19.79 34.05 39.67
N ARG A 73 20.45 33.87 40.81
CA ARG A 73 20.27 32.79 41.82
C ARG A 73 18.90 32.80 42.56
N LEU A 74 18.46 31.62 42.99
CA LEU A 74 17.43 31.41 44.03
C LEU A 74 17.77 32.20 45.33
N PRO A 75 16.75 32.68 46.06
CA PRO A 75 16.36 31.96 47.28
C PRO A 75 14.85 31.90 47.59
N SER A 76 14.58 31.06 48.60
CA SER A 76 13.34 30.63 49.26
C SER A 76 12.16 31.61 49.53
N SER A 77 10.96 30.99 49.53
CA SER A 77 9.84 31.14 50.50
C SER A 77 8.75 32.23 50.35
N SER A 78 7.55 31.84 50.81
CA SER A 78 6.36 32.63 51.17
C SER A 78 5.65 33.45 50.07
N PHE A 79 4.56 32.89 49.54
CA PHE A 79 3.47 33.66 48.94
C PHE A 79 2.33 33.83 49.95
N VAL A 80 1.98 35.08 50.27
CA VAL A 80 0.78 35.46 51.02
C VAL A 80 -0.20 36.10 50.03
N VAL A 81 -1.48 35.69 50.09
CA VAL A 81 -2.55 36.24 49.25
C VAL A 81 -3.34 37.29 50.03
N PRO A 82 -3.45 38.56 49.56
CA PRO A 82 -4.44 39.51 50.05
C PRO A 82 -5.67 39.52 49.15
N SER A 83 -6.83 39.25 49.75
CA SER A 83 -8.14 39.39 49.12
C SER A 83 -8.58 40.86 49.03
N ARG A 84 -9.18 41.27 47.90
CA ARG A 84 -10.07 42.45 47.84
C ARG A 84 -11.23 42.23 46.88
N THR A 85 -12.43 42.17 47.45
CA THR A 85 -13.71 42.18 46.74
C THR A 85 -14.11 43.61 46.43
N VAL A 86 -14.65 43.89 45.23
CA VAL A 86 -15.22 45.20 44.88
C VAL A 86 -16.67 45.01 44.43
N HIS A 87 -17.60 45.63 45.16
CA HIS A 87 -19.00 45.74 44.74
C HIS A 87 -19.19 46.91 43.79
N TRP A 88 -20.10 46.76 42.83
CA TRP A 88 -20.68 47.86 42.06
C TRP A 88 -22.18 47.99 42.35
N LYS A 89 -22.66 49.23 42.51
CA LYS A 89 -24.06 49.57 42.74
C LYS A 89 -24.77 49.91 41.41
N ASN A 90 -26.04 49.58 41.33
CA ASN A 90 -26.94 50.03 40.26
C ASN A 90 -27.41 51.48 40.49
N SER A 91 -27.16 52.37 39.53
CA SER A 91 -28.02 53.52 39.20
C SER A 91 -27.52 54.22 37.93
N GLU A 92 -28.46 54.79 37.15
CA GLU A 92 -28.27 55.58 35.90
C GLU A 92 -28.24 54.84 34.55
N GLN A 93 -29.42 54.33 34.14
CA GLN A 93 -29.80 54.26 32.71
C GLN A 93 -31.28 54.64 32.50
N GLU A 94 -31.63 55.90 32.79
CA GLU A 94 -32.80 56.56 32.21
C GLU A 94 -32.38 57.84 31.48
N LYS A 95 -32.23 57.75 30.15
CA LYS A 95 -32.51 58.81 29.14
C LYS A 95 -32.08 58.36 27.75
N LEU A 96 -33.04 57.80 27.01
CA LEU A 96 -33.00 57.79 25.55
C LEU A 96 -33.44 59.17 25.02
N ILE A 97 -32.93 59.51 23.82
CA ILE A 97 -33.45 60.40 22.75
C ILE A 97 -32.38 61.40 22.26
N ALA A 98 -31.59 60.98 21.26
CA ALA A 98 -31.17 61.75 20.06
C ALA A 98 -30.21 60.90 19.19
N LYS A 99 -30.18 61.17 17.88
CA LYS A 99 -29.40 60.46 16.82
C LYS A 99 -27.89 60.85 16.82
N PRO A 100 -26.97 60.20 16.06
CA PRO A 100 -27.15 59.12 15.07
C PRO A 100 -26.25 57.86 15.25
N ARG A 101 -26.46 56.87 14.37
CA ARG A 101 -25.77 55.57 14.31
C ARG A 101 -24.28 55.67 13.90
N SER A 102 -23.35 55.39 14.83
CA SER A 102 -22.00 54.89 14.50
C SER A 102 -21.21 54.27 15.66
N GLY A 103 -21.64 54.43 16.93
CA GLY A 103 -20.87 53.97 18.11
C GLY A 103 -21.07 52.52 18.58
N LEU A 104 -22.27 51.94 18.40
CA LEU A 104 -22.70 50.73 19.15
C LEU A 104 -21.81 49.49 18.98
N ILE A 105 -21.12 49.32 17.85
CA ILE A 105 -20.33 48.11 17.57
C ILE A 105 -19.09 48.02 18.48
N LYS A 106 -18.49 49.15 18.89
CA LYS A 106 -17.28 49.12 19.74
C LYS A 106 -17.58 48.84 21.21
N GLU A 107 -18.67 49.37 21.75
CA GLU A 107 -19.07 49.09 23.13
C GLU A 107 -19.67 47.69 23.29
N GLN A 108 -20.44 47.21 22.31
CA GLN A 108 -20.85 45.80 22.28
C GLN A 108 -19.64 44.86 22.13
N ALA A 109 -18.66 45.18 21.26
CA ALA A 109 -17.44 44.38 21.18
C ALA A 109 -16.69 44.35 22.52
N ALA A 110 -16.47 45.50 23.18
CA ALA A 110 -15.81 45.56 24.47
C ALA A 110 -16.54 44.73 25.55
N ALA A 111 -17.87 44.90 25.67
CA ALA A 111 -18.68 44.13 26.62
C ALA A 111 -18.64 42.62 26.33
N THR A 112 -18.72 42.21 25.05
CA THR A 112 -18.65 40.79 24.66
C THR A 112 -17.25 40.22 24.90
N THR A 113 -16.17 40.99 24.66
CA THR A 113 -14.80 40.57 24.97
C THR A 113 -14.57 40.44 26.48
N SER A 114 -15.05 41.38 27.30
CA SER A 114 -14.95 41.27 28.77
C SER A 114 -15.78 40.10 29.32
N PHE A 115 -16.96 39.84 28.75
CA PHE A 115 -17.79 38.69 29.14
C PHE A 115 -17.12 37.36 28.74
N LEU A 116 -16.61 37.26 27.50
CA LEU A 116 -15.83 36.10 27.05
C LEU A 116 -14.55 35.90 27.86
N PHE A 117 -13.89 36.96 28.32
CA PHE A 117 -12.69 36.87 29.16
C PHE A 117 -13.02 36.41 30.59
N LEU A 118 -14.14 36.87 31.17
CA LEU A 118 -14.64 36.37 32.45
C LEU A 118 -15.07 34.90 32.36
N VAL A 119 -15.80 34.53 31.30
CA VAL A 119 -16.16 33.13 31.01
C VAL A 119 -14.91 32.29 30.76
N TYR A 120 -13.88 32.80 30.08
CA TYR A 120 -12.61 32.10 29.89
C TYR A 120 -11.82 31.92 31.18
N ILE A 121 -11.89 32.88 32.12
CA ILE A 121 -11.29 32.77 33.46
C ILE A 121 -12.05 31.75 34.32
N GLU A 122 -13.38 31.72 34.29
CA GLU A 122 -14.16 30.67 34.97
C GLU A 122 -13.94 29.30 34.35
N ILE A 123 -13.98 29.18 33.03
CA ILE A 123 -13.68 27.92 32.32
C ILE A 123 -12.24 27.49 32.59
N SER A 124 -11.27 28.40 32.68
CA SER A 124 -9.89 28.05 33.07
C SER A 124 -9.80 27.61 34.53
N LYS A 125 -10.58 28.18 35.45
CA LYS A 125 -10.67 27.68 36.84
C LYS A 125 -11.29 26.28 36.88
N TYR A 126 -12.38 26.06 36.16
CA TYR A 126 -13.03 24.74 36.04
C TYR A 126 -12.14 23.72 35.32
N GLN A 127 -11.39 24.11 34.28
CA GLN A 127 -10.41 23.25 33.61
C GLN A 127 -9.23 22.94 34.51
N LYS A 128 -8.79 23.86 35.38
CA LYS A 128 -7.72 23.58 36.35
C LYS A 128 -8.18 22.61 37.44
N LEU A 129 -9.41 22.79 37.95
CA LEU A 129 -10.09 21.83 38.84
C LEU A 129 -10.29 20.46 38.15
N LEU A 130 -10.68 20.43 36.88
CA LEU A 130 -10.82 19.19 36.10
C LEU A 130 -9.48 18.53 35.78
N LEU A 131 -8.40 19.28 35.51
CA LEU A 131 -7.07 18.69 35.32
C LEU A 131 -6.49 18.14 36.63
N GLU A 132 -6.75 18.79 37.77
CA GLU A 132 -6.42 18.22 39.09
C GLU A 132 -7.26 16.97 39.40
N PHE A 133 -8.49 16.86 38.87
CA PHE A 133 -9.35 15.67 39.00
C PHE A 133 -8.96 14.53 38.04
N VAL A 134 -8.35 14.81 36.89
CA VAL A 134 -8.07 13.83 35.83
C VAL A 134 -6.65 13.25 35.90
N TYR A 135 -5.72 13.86 36.64
CA TYR A 135 -4.31 13.43 36.70
C TYR A 135 -3.91 12.55 37.90
N LYS A 136 -4.85 11.83 38.51
CA LYS A 136 -4.57 10.67 39.39
C LYS A 136 -5.58 9.55 39.15
N ILE A 137 -5.24 8.63 38.24
CA ILE A 137 -5.94 7.35 38.10
C ILE A 137 -4.88 6.26 38.00
N ASP A 138 -4.50 5.74 39.17
CA ASP A 138 -4.14 4.33 39.32
C ASP A 138 -5.47 3.58 39.56
N ASP A 139 -5.63 2.40 38.95
CA ASP A 139 -6.93 1.70 38.83
C ASP A 139 -7.56 1.21 40.16
N PHE A 140 -6.93 1.47 41.31
CA PHE A 140 -7.49 1.23 42.65
C PHE A 140 -8.01 2.48 43.39
N GLN A 141 -7.81 3.71 42.90
CA GLN A 141 -8.26 4.93 43.60
C GLN A 141 -9.70 5.38 43.29
N LEU A 142 -10.37 4.80 42.28
CA LEU A 142 -11.72 5.19 41.86
C LEU A 142 -12.78 5.02 42.96
N LEU A 143 -12.48 4.21 43.99
CA LEU A 143 -13.30 3.97 45.19
C LEU A 143 -13.26 5.09 46.26
N LYS A 144 -12.55 6.22 46.07
CA LYS A 144 -12.37 7.24 47.14
C LYS A 144 -13.19 8.53 47.04
N THR A 145 -13.97 8.78 45.97
CA THR A 145 -14.73 10.03 45.82
C THR A 145 -16.17 9.92 45.29
N ALA A 146 -16.61 8.75 44.82
CA ALA A 146 -18.02 8.46 44.55
C ALA A 146 -18.52 7.40 45.55
N GLY A 147 -19.79 7.47 45.95
CA GLY A 147 -20.40 6.45 46.80
C GLY A 147 -20.54 5.14 46.01
N LEU A 148 -20.21 3.99 46.64
CA LEU A 148 -20.28 2.70 45.96
C LEU A 148 -21.72 2.41 45.54
N THR A 149 -21.93 2.15 44.25
CA THR A 149 -23.23 1.67 43.76
C THR A 149 -23.32 0.14 43.89
N ALA A 150 -24.54 -0.36 44.01
CA ALA A 150 -24.78 -1.79 44.06
C ALA A 150 -24.33 -2.52 42.78
N GLN A 151 -24.31 -1.83 41.62
CA GLN A 151 -23.92 -2.43 40.34
C GLN A 151 -22.40 -2.61 40.21
N GLU A 152 -21.60 -1.68 40.72
CA GLU A 152 -20.13 -1.77 40.75
C GLU A 152 -19.66 -2.90 41.69
N LEU A 153 -20.30 -3.06 42.85
CA LEU A 153 -19.99 -4.16 43.78
C LEU A 153 -20.28 -5.54 43.18
N LEU A 154 -21.40 -5.70 42.47
CA LEU A 154 -21.69 -6.96 41.78
C LEU A 154 -20.70 -7.24 40.63
N ALA A 155 -20.26 -6.20 39.91
CA ALA A 155 -19.23 -6.34 38.88
C ALA A 155 -17.87 -6.75 39.49
N LEU A 156 -17.49 -6.17 40.63
CA LEU A 156 -16.29 -6.53 41.37
C LEU A 156 -16.33 -8.00 41.81
N ILE A 157 -17.43 -8.45 42.43
CA ILE A 157 -17.60 -9.86 42.84
C ILE A 157 -17.51 -10.81 41.63
N ASN A 158 -18.16 -10.46 40.51
CA ASN A 158 -18.07 -11.27 39.28
C ASN A 158 -16.67 -11.31 38.67
N SER A 159 -15.80 -10.33 38.96
CA SER A 159 -14.41 -10.28 38.48
C SER A 159 -13.43 -11.03 39.39
N LEU A 160 -13.79 -11.25 40.66
CA LEU A 160 -12.92 -11.87 41.68
C LEU A 160 -13.16 -13.38 41.84
N TYR A 161 -14.34 -13.90 41.48
CA TYR A 161 -14.69 -15.31 41.67
C TYR A 161 -15.33 -15.93 40.42
N GLU A 162 -14.77 -17.06 39.96
CA GLU A 162 -15.24 -17.76 38.76
C GLU A 162 -16.69 -18.29 38.91
N ASP A 163 -17.06 -18.81 40.09
CA ASP A 163 -18.43 -19.28 40.38
C ASP A 163 -19.25 -18.21 41.12
N SER A 164 -19.41 -17.07 40.46
CA SER A 164 -19.96 -15.83 41.03
C SER A 164 -21.41 -15.92 41.54
N GLY A 165 -22.20 -16.91 41.10
CA GLY A 165 -23.65 -16.96 41.37
C GLY A 165 -24.01 -17.13 42.85
N SER A 166 -23.33 -18.05 43.55
CA SER A 166 -23.60 -18.35 44.96
C SER A 166 -23.06 -17.25 45.89
N ILE A 167 -21.81 -16.82 45.67
CA ILE A 167 -21.12 -15.78 46.43
C ILE A 167 -21.88 -14.45 46.36
N ARG A 168 -22.38 -14.09 45.18
CA ARG A 168 -23.20 -12.90 44.97
C ARG A 168 -24.51 -12.93 45.75
N ASN A 169 -25.20 -14.07 45.78
CA ASN A 169 -26.44 -14.21 46.54
C ASN A 169 -26.16 -14.14 48.06
N HIS A 170 -25.11 -14.82 48.52
CA HIS A 170 -24.67 -14.76 49.92
C HIS A 170 -24.31 -13.33 50.35
N PHE A 171 -23.54 -12.58 49.55
CA PHE A 171 -23.23 -11.17 49.80
C PHE A 171 -24.50 -10.31 49.90
N ILE A 172 -25.47 -10.49 48.99
CA ILE A 172 -26.74 -9.75 49.04
C ILE A 172 -27.54 -10.09 50.31
N GLU A 173 -27.63 -11.37 50.68
CA GLU A 173 -28.30 -11.81 51.92
C GLU A 173 -27.61 -11.27 53.18
N LEU A 174 -26.28 -11.22 53.19
CA LEU A 174 -25.45 -10.76 54.29
C LEU A 174 -25.60 -9.24 54.51
N ILE A 175 -25.59 -8.44 53.43
CA ILE A 175 -25.86 -6.99 53.49
C ILE A 175 -27.31 -6.69 53.90
N GLN A 176 -28.29 -7.48 53.42
CA GLN A 176 -29.71 -7.38 53.77
C GLN A 176 -30.07 -8.03 55.12
N SER A 177 -29.12 -8.71 55.78
CA SER A 177 -29.34 -9.37 57.06
C SER A 177 -29.64 -8.36 58.18
N ARG A 178 -30.15 -8.84 59.31
CA ARG A 178 -30.33 -8.03 60.53
C ARG A 178 -29.16 -8.13 61.52
N LYS A 179 -28.02 -8.70 61.10
CA LYS A 179 -26.82 -8.82 61.93
C LYS A 179 -26.21 -7.45 62.28
N ASN A 180 -25.48 -7.42 63.38
CA ASN A 180 -24.78 -6.22 63.84
C ASN A 180 -23.60 -5.89 62.92
N ALA A 181 -23.16 -4.62 62.91
CA ALA A 181 -22.11 -4.16 62.00
C ALA A 181 -20.78 -4.93 62.17
N GLU A 182 -20.41 -5.27 63.41
CA GLU A 182 -19.18 -6.01 63.73
C GLU A 182 -19.22 -7.47 63.23
N GLU A 183 -20.36 -8.14 63.33
CA GLU A 183 -20.55 -9.51 62.80
C GLU A 183 -20.45 -9.53 61.28
N ILE A 184 -21.08 -8.54 60.63
CA ILE A 184 -21.03 -8.37 59.17
C ILE A 184 -19.62 -7.97 58.71
N GLN A 185 -18.89 -7.18 59.48
CA GLN A 185 -17.50 -6.84 59.21
C GLN A 185 -16.62 -8.09 59.21
N SER A 186 -16.78 -8.99 60.18
CA SER A 186 -16.04 -10.26 60.22
C SER A 186 -16.37 -11.13 59.00
N GLU A 187 -17.65 -11.35 58.69
CA GLU A 187 -18.04 -12.20 57.56
C GLU A 187 -17.70 -11.58 56.19
N LEU A 188 -17.65 -10.24 56.07
CA LEU A 188 -17.13 -9.56 54.88
C LEU A 188 -15.61 -9.67 54.74
N ILE A 189 -14.86 -9.67 55.85
CA ILE A 189 -13.41 -9.91 55.87
C ILE A 189 -13.10 -11.37 55.48
N ASP A 190 -13.90 -12.32 55.95
CA ASP A 190 -13.79 -13.73 55.54
C ASP A 190 -14.13 -13.92 54.04
N LEU A 191 -15.05 -13.12 53.50
CA LEU A 191 -15.45 -13.17 52.09
C LEU A 191 -14.40 -12.55 51.15
N PHE A 192 -13.97 -11.31 51.43
CA PHE A 192 -13.09 -10.51 50.56
C PHE A 192 -11.59 -10.59 50.89
N GLY A 193 -11.24 -11.21 52.02
CA GLY A 193 -9.87 -11.28 52.54
C GLY A 193 -9.48 -10.06 53.39
N PHE A 194 -8.55 -10.29 54.33
CA PHE A 194 -8.11 -9.30 55.31
C PHE A 194 -7.46 -8.05 54.69
N ASP A 195 -6.86 -8.19 53.50
CA ASP A 195 -6.17 -7.11 52.79
C ASP A 195 -7.13 -6.03 52.25
N GLN A 196 -8.45 -6.28 52.22
CA GLN A 196 -9.47 -5.39 51.65
C GLN A 196 -10.25 -4.58 52.70
N PHE A 197 -9.65 -4.31 53.86
CA PHE A 197 -10.32 -3.63 55.00
C PHE A 197 -10.94 -2.26 54.65
N GLU A 198 -10.29 -1.43 53.82
CA GLU A 198 -10.87 -0.14 53.37
C GLU A 198 -12.15 -0.31 52.53
N LEU A 199 -12.29 -1.41 51.79
CA LEU A 199 -13.47 -1.72 50.98
C LEU A 199 -14.62 -2.18 51.87
N VAL A 200 -14.34 -3.10 52.81
CA VAL A 200 -15.33 -3.60 53.79
C VAL A 200 -15.92 -2.44 54.60
N GLN A 201 -15.09 -1.51 55.06
CA GLN A 201 -15.55 -0.35 55.83
C GLN A 201 -16.53 0.52 55.01
N LYS A 202 -16.23 0.81 53.74
CA LYS A 202 -17.13 1.61 52.87
C LYS A 202 -18.42 0.89 52.51
N ILE A 203 -18.40 -0.45 52.40
CA ILE A 203 -19.61 -1.26 52.21
C ILE A 203 -20.52 -1.14 53.43
N LEU A 204 -19.96 -1.15 54.64
CA LEU A 204 -20.69 -0.93 55.89
C LEU A 204 -21.24 0.50 55.98
N ASP A 205 -20.42 1.51 55.71
CA ASP A 205 -20.83 2.93 55.70
C ASP A 205 -21.96 3.21 54.68
N SER A 206 -22.01 2.44 53.58
CA SER A 206 -23.00 2.58 52.51
C SER A 206 -24.18 1.60 52.61
N ARG A 207 -24.23 0.74 53.63
CA ARG A 207 -25.15 -0.42 53.74
C ARG A 207 -26.62 -0.07 53.54
N ASP A 208 -27.09 1.03 54.10
CA ASP A 208 -28.49 1.48 53.98
C ASP A 208 -28.85 1.96 52.57
N SER A 209 -27.89 2.52 51.84
CA SER A 209 -28.07 2.91 50.43
C SER A 209 -28.10 1.68 49.54
N LEU A 210 -27.10 0.80 49.70
CA LEU A 210 -26.98 -0.46 48.96
C LEU A 210 -28.20 -1.36 49.18
N THR A 211 -28.69 -1.48 50.40
CA THR A 211 -29.89 -2.26 50.74
C THR A 211 -31.14 -1.73 50.00
N LYS A 212 -31.30 -0.41 49.91
CA LYS A 212 -32.38 0.22 49.13
C LYS A 212 -32.20 -0.01 47.63
N GLU A 213 -30.99 0.09 47.10
CA GLU A 213 -30.69 -0.18 45.69
C GLU A 213 -30.96 -1.64 45.31
N PHE A 214 -30.50 -2.62 46.09
CA PHE A 214 -30.80 -4.04 45.85
C PHE A 214 -32.30 -4.35 45.93
N GLN A 215 -33.03 -3.77 46.89
CA GLN A 215 -34.49 -3.90 46.94
C GLN A 215 -35.19 -3.23 45.74
N THR A 216 -34.64 -2.14 45.23
CA THR A 216 -35.18 -1.43 44.05
C THR A 216 -34.87 -2.18 42.75
N MET A 217 -33.71 -2.82 42.63
CA MET A 217 -33.38 -3.73 41.53
C MET A 217 -34.28 -4.97 41.52
N LYS A 218 -34.54 -5.58 42.69
CA LYS A 218 -35.50 -6.69 42.81
C LYS A 218 -36.90 -6.28 42.34
N LYS A 219 -37.41 -5.15 42.83
CA LYS A 219 -38.69 -4.56 42.37
C LYS A 219 -38.71 -4.23 40.88
N ARG A 220 -37.59 -3.78 40.28
CA ARG A 220 -37.49 -3.53 38.82
C ARG A 220 -37.50 -4.83 38.01
N GLY A 221 -36.85 -5.89 38.48
CA GLY A 221 -36.92 -7.22 37.87
C GLY A 221 -38.35 -7.77 37.86
N ASP A 222 -39.01 -7.69 39.02
CA ASP A 222 -40.42 -8.11 39.18
C ASP A 222 -41.36 -7.26 38.30
N LEU A 223 -41.13 -5.94 38.18
CA LEU A 223 -41.90 -5.08 37.27
C LEU A 223 -41.65 -5.40 35.80
N ALA A 224 -40.41 -5.69 35.39
CA ALA A 224 -40.08 -6.02 34.00
C ALA A 224 -40.74 -7.34 33.57
N LEU A 225 -40.71 -8.37 34.43
CA LEU A 225 -41.44 -9.61 34.21
C LEU A 225 -42.96 -9.41 34.17
N ALA A 226 -43.50 -8.50 34.99
CA ALA A 226 -44.94 -8.15 34.95
C ALA A 226 -45.31 -7.36 33.68
N MET A 227 -44.44 -6.47 33.18
CA MET A 227 -44.67 -5.70 31.95
C MET A 227 -44.56 -6.57 30.69
N ILE A 228 -43.54 -7.43 30.59
CA ILE A 228 -43.37 -8.36 29.46
C ILE A 228 -44.58 -9.29 29.34
N ASN A 229 -45.06 -9.86 30.45
CA ASN A 229 -46.27 -10.69 30.45
C ASN A 229 -47.55 -9.91 30.07
N LYS A 230 -47.60 -8.60 30.36
CA LYS A 230 -48.75 -7.74 30.02
C LYS A 230 -48.73 -7.29 28.56
N GLU A 231 -47.55 -7.01 28.00
CA GLU A 231 -47.39 -6.66 26.58
C GLU A 231 -47.60 -7.87 25.66
N LEU A 232 -47.12 -9.08 26.03
CA LEU A 232 -47.44 -10.29 25.27
C LEU A 232 -48.95 -10.55 25.19
N PHE A 233 -49.70 -10.27 26.27
CA PHE A 233 -51.15 -10.46 26.31
C PHE A 233 -51.92 -9.41 25.50
N GLN A 234 -51.40 -8.18 25.39
CA GLN A 234 -52.03 -7.12 24.58
C GLN A 234 -51.77 -7.27 23.06
N VAL A 235 -50.62 -7.83 22.65
CA VAL A 235 -50.31 -8.09 21.24
C VAL A 235 -51.22 -9.17 20.63
N THR A 236 -51.79 -10.06 21.45
CA THR A 236 -52.68 -11.15 21.01
C THR A 236 -54.11 -10.73 20.66
N GLU A 237 -54.62 -9.56 21.08
CA GLU A 237 -56.01 -9.15 20.80
C GLU A 237 -56.16 -8.18 19.60
N GLN A 238 -55.10 -7.52 19.13
CA GLN A 238 -55.21 -6.47 18.08
C GLN A 238 -55.18 -6.98 16.62
N VAL A 239 -55.36 -8.29 16.37
CA VAL A 239 -55.28 -8.87 15.02
C VAL A 239 -56.66 -9.02 14.33
N ASN A 240 -57.76 -8.57 14.95
CA ASN A 240 -59.13 -8.72 14.40
C ASN A 240 -59.90 -7.39 14.21
N GLY A 241 -59.84 -6.84 12.99
CA GLY A 241 -60.73 -5.78 12.47
C GLY A 241 -60.34 -4.34 12.83
N ALA A 242 -60.66 -3.31 12.04
CA ALA A 242 -61.33 -3.22 10.72
C ALA A 242 -60.85 -1.93 9.99
N PRO A 243 -61.18 -1.69 8.70
CA PRO A 243 -60.40 -0.78 7.85
C PRO A 243 -60.93 0.66 7.77
N TYR A 244 -60.06 1.65 7.56
CA TYR A 244 -60.40 2.88 6.83
C TYR A 244 -59.18 3.57 6.20
N CYS A 245 -59.43 4.29 5.10
CA CYS A 245 -58.49 5.02 4.21
C CYS A 245 -57.80 4.19 3.12
N GLN A 246 -58.45 4.14 1.95
CA GLN A 246 -57.93 3.54 0.72
C GLN A 246 -56.77 4.37 0.14
N GLN A 247 -55.63 3.72 -0.11
CA GLN A 247 -54.75 4.11 -1.21
C GLN A 247 -55.11 3.24 -2.42
N VAL A 248 -55.45 3.88 -3.53
CA VAL A 248 -55.78 3.17 -4.79
C VAL A 248 -54.47 2.70 -5.42
N VAL A 249 -54.15 1.42 -5.21
CA VAL A 249 -53.12 0.73 -5.99
C VAL A 249 -53.79 0.08 -7.19
N VAL A 250 -53.24 0.31 -8.38
CA VAL A 250 -53.70 -0.33 -9.61
C VAL A 250 -52.99 -1.68 -9.73
N ASP A 251 -53.47 -2.67 -8.99
CA ASP A 251 -53.01 -4.06 -9.09
C ASP A 251 -53.23 -4.57 -10.53
N SER A 252 -52.28 -5.35 -11.07
CA SER A 252 -52.40 -5.97 -12.39
C SER A 252 -53.40 -7.14 -12.38
N THR A 253 -53.93 -7.52 -13.55
CA THR A 253 -54.90 -8.63 -13.65
C THR A 253 -54.33 -9.97 -13.18
N SER A 254 -53.03 -10.21 -13.42
CA SER A 254 -52.29 -11.38 -12.92
C SER A 254 -52.17 -11.39 -11.39
N GLU A 255 -51.88 -10.25 -10.77
CA GLU A 255 -51.76 -10.14 -9.31
C GLU A 255 -53.08 -10.46 -8.58
N LEU A 256 -54.21 -10.05 -9.15
CA LEU A 256 -55.55 -10.38 -8.65
C LEU A 256 -55.86 -11.88 -8.70
N GLU A 257 -55.39 -12.60 -9.71
CA GLU A 257 -55.56 -14.05 -9.82
C GLU A 257 -54.64 -14.82 -8.86
N LEU A 258 -53.38 -14.40 -8.72
CA LEU A 258 -52.42 -14.93 -7.76
C LEU A 258 -52.94 -14.79 -6.31
N ARG A 259 -53.44 -13.61 -5.93
CA ARG A 259 -54.08 -13.37 -4.61
C ARG A 259 -55.33 -14.25 -4.40
N ARG A 260 -56.10 -14.57 -5.45
CA ARG A 260 -57.24 -15.51 -5.38
C ARG A 260 -56.77 -16.96 -5.20
N GLY A 261 -55.69 -17.38 -5.87
CA GLY A 261 -55.07 -18.70 -5.71
C GLY A 261 -54.60 -18.94 -4.28
N PHE A 262 -53.75 -18.06 -3.75
CA PHE A 262 -53.22 -18.17 -2.39
C PHE A 262 -54.32 -18.21 -1.31
N ARG A 263 -55.41 -17.43 -1.49
CA ARG A 263 -56.58 -17.47 -0.58
C ARG A 263 -57.34 -18.80 -0.64
N LYS A 264 -57.40 -19.49 -1.79
CA LYS A 264 -58.00 -20.83 -1.89
C LYS A 264 -57.13 -21.88 -1.18
N GLU A 265 -55.82 -21.84 -1.39
CA GLU A 265 -54.89 -22.78 -0.76
C GLU A 265 -54.88 -22.61 0.77
N LYS A 266 -54.80 -21.37 1.28
CA LYS A 266 -54.90 -21.07 2.72
C LYS A 266 -56.19 -21.63 3.35
N LYS A 267 -57.33 -21.52 2.66
CA LYS A 267 -58.60 -22.12 3.12
C LYS A 267 -58.60 -23.66 3.09
N LYS A 268 -57.92 -24.29 2.12
CA LYS A 268 -57.79 -25.74 2.03
C LYS A 268 -56.95 -26.28 3.20
N VAL A 269 -55.76 -25.72 3.42
CA VAL A 269 -54.88 -26.19 4.50
C VAL A 269 -55.47 -25.91 5.88
N LYS A 270 -56.16 -24.76 6.08
CA LYS A 270 -56.87 -24.52 7.36
C LYS A 270 -57.96 -25.56 7.64
N LYS A 271 -58.74 -25.99 6.63
CA LYS A 271 -59.72 -27.09 6.81
C LYS A 271 -59.06 -28.43 7.16
N GLU A 272 -57.85 -28.69 6.68
CA GLU A 272 -57.08 -29.88 7.04
C GLU A 272 -56.59 -29.78 8.49
N LEU A 273 -56.07 -28.61 8.90
CA LEU A 273 -55.67 -28.32 10.28
C LEU A 273 -56.85 -28.46 11.26
N ASP A 274 -58.01 -27.89 10.94
CA ASP A 274 -59.27 -27.99 11.70
C ASP A 274 -59.85 -29.42 11.79
N ARG A 275 -59.33 -30.38 11.01
CA ARG A 275 -59.58 -31.83 11.17
C ARG A 275 -58.58 -32.45 12.13
N ILE A 276 -57.30 -32.19 11.95
CA ILE A 276 -56.20 -32.76 12.75
C ILE A 276 -56.31 -32.36 14.22
N LEU A 277 -56.72 -31.12 14.51
CA LEU A 277 -56.85 -30.58 15.88
C LEU A 277 -58.07 -31.10 16.67
N ARG A 278 -58.90 -31.99 16.10
CA ARG A 278 -60.08 -32.58 16.78
C ARG A 278 -59.69 -33.75 17.68
N GLY A 279 -59.08 -33.43 18.81
CA GLY A 279 -58.75 -34.38 19.88
C GLY A 279 -57.48 -34.04 20.66
N SER A 280 -56.64 -33.16 20.11
CA SER A 280 -55.35 -32.76 20.69
C SER A 280 -55.49 -31.88 21.92
N SER A 281 -54.49 -31.92 22.81
CA SER A 281 -54.39 -31.02 23.97
C SER A 281 -54.14 -29.57 23.56
N GLU A 282 -54.46 -28.59 24.41
CA GLU A 282 -54.29 -27.16 24.08
C GLU A 282 -52.84 -26.77 23.78
N LYS A 283 -51.87 -27.45 24.41
CA LYS A 283 -50.46 -27.17 24.21
C LYS A 283 -49.97 -27.62 22.82
N GLU A 284 -50.37 -28.81 22.39
CA GLU A 284 -50.11 -29.32 21.03
C GLU A 284 -50.81 -28.46 19.97
N LYS A 285 -52.05 -27.99 20.24
CA LYS A 285 -52.77 -27.10 19.33
C LYS A 285 -51.98 -25.81 19.07
N LEU A 286 -51.41 -25.21 20.11
CA LEU A 286 -50.62 -23.99 19.99
C LEU A 286 -49.31 -24.21 19.20
N GLU A 287 -48.60 -25.32 19.46
CA GLU A 287 -47.37 -25.67 18.72
C GLU A 287 -47.65 -25.94 17.23
N PHE A 288 -48.73 -26.66 16.90
CA PHE A 288 -49.15 -26.87 15.51
C PHE A 288 -49.61 -25.59 14.82
N GLU A 289 -50.25 -24.65 15.53
CA GLU A 289 -50.66 -23.37 14.95
C GLU A 289 -49.45 -22.45 14.68
N ILE A 290 -48.43 -22.45 15.55
CA ILE A 290 -47.15 -21.75 15.31
C ILE A 290 -46.41 -22.37 14.11
N ALA A 291 -46.33 -23.71 14.03
CA ALA A 291 -45.72 -24.40 12.90
C ALA A 291 -46.46 -24.10 11.58
N TYR A 292 -47.79 -24.06 11.60
CA TYR A 292 -48.63 -23.67 10.46
C TYR A 292 -48.38 -22.21 10.05
N GLN A 293 -48.28 -21.27 10.99
CA GLN A 293 -47.96 -19.87 10.67
C GLN A 293 -46.57 -19.72 10.03
N ASN A 294 -45.56 -20.45 10.50
CA ASN A 294 -44.22 -20.42 9.94
C ASN A 294 -44.18 -21.04 8.53
N LEU A 295 -44.84 -22.18 8.31
CA LEU A 295 -45.00 -22.80 6.99
C LEU A 295 -45.71 -21.84 6.01
N MET A 296 -46.77 -21.17 6.45
CA MET A 296 -47.51 -20.22 5.62
C MET A 296 -46.72 -18.93 5.35
N LYS A 297 -45.84 -18.49 6.25
CA LYS A 297 -44.86 -17.42 5.99
C LYS A 297 -43.85 -17.84 4.92
N GLN A 298 -43.25 -19.03 5.05
CA GLN A 298 -42.32 -19.56 4.02
C GLN A 298 -43.01 -19.71 2.67
N LYS A 299 -44.22 -20.29 2.63
CA LYS A 299 -45.00 -20.38 1.38
C LYS A 299 -45.38 -19.00 0.82
N TYR A 300 -45.72 -18.02 1.66
CA TYR A 300 -46.02 -16.66 1.20
C TYR A 300 -44.80 -15.99 0.57
N VAL A 301 -43.62 -16.12 1.19
CA VAL A 301 -42.35 -15.64 0.62
C VAL A 301 -42.02 -16.36 -0.69
N ALA A 302 -42.11 -17.69 -0.74
CA ALA A 302 -41.87 -18.46 -1.97
C ALA A 302 -42.86 -18.09 -3.11
N PHE A 303 -44.13 -17.82 -2.77
CA PHE A 303 -45.16 -17.40 -3.73
C PHE A 303 -44.93 -15.97 -4.24
N HIS A 304 -44.42 -15.05 -3.41
CA HIS A 304 -44.03 -13.71 -3.87
C HIS A 304 -42.68 -13.68 -4.62
N CYS A 305 -41.74 -14.57 -4.29
CA CYS A 305 -40.52 -14.73 -5.09
C CYS A 305 -40.78 -15.30 -6.50
N SER A 306 -41.96 -15.88 -6.76
CA SER A 306 -42.29 -16.44 -8.08
C SER A 306 -42.36 -15.40 -9.21
N GLU A 307 -42.48 -14.10 -8.90
CA GLU A 307 -42.45 -13.03 -9.90
C GLU A 307 -41.04 -12.77 -10.46
N PHE A 308 -39.99 -13.10 -9.70
CA PHE A 308 -38.61 -13.14 -10.21
C PHE A 308 -38.32 -14.44 -10.99
N ILE A 309 -38.87 -15.57 -10.52
CA ILE A 309 -38.59 -16.89 -11.12
C ILE A 309 -39.36 -17.08 -12.44
N LEU A 310 -40.51 -16.42 -12.64
CA LEU A 310 -41.28 -16.52 -13.89
C LEU A 310 -40.55 -15.93 -15.12
N MET A 311 -39.56 -15.05 -14.94
CA MET A 311 -38.74 -14.58 -16.06
C MET A 311 -37.68 -15.61 -16.51
N ASP A 312 -37.26 -16.51 -15.60
CA ASP A 312 -36.35 -17.62 -15.91
C ASP A 312 -37.11 -18.90 -16.34
N LEU A 313 -38.25 -19.22 -15.70
CA LEU A 313 -39.07 -20.41 -16.01
C LEU A 313 -39.69 -20.39 -17.41
N GLN A 314 -39.80 -19.23 -18.05
CA GLN A 314 -40.33 -19.12 -19.41
C GLN A 314 -39.33 -19.57 -20.49
N LEU A 315 -38.10 -19.92 -20.11
CA LEU A 315 -37.09 -20.56 -20.96
C LEU A 315 -36.99 -22.09 -20.78
N GLU A 316 -37.52 -22.67 -19.70
CA GLU A 316 -37.36 -24.11 -19.38
C GLU A 316 -38.51 -25.00 -19.87
N LEU A 317 -39.65 -24.44 -20.31
CA LEU A 317 -40.84 -25.22 -20.73
C LEU A 317 -40.83 -25.74 -22.18
N ASN A 318 -39.72 -25.61 -22.91
CA ASN A 318 -39.64 -25.99 -24.34
C ASN A 318 -38.87 -27.30 -24.64
N ASP A 319 -38.21 -27.93 -23.67
CA ASP A 319 -37.33 -29.11 -23.91
C ASP A 319 -37.88 -30.45 -23.37
N ASP A 320 -38.99 -30.46 -22.64
CA ASP A 320 -39.54 -31.66 -21.97
C ASP A 320 -40.36 -32.58 -22.90
N ALA A 321 -39.84 -32.81 -24.11
CA ALA A 321 -40.46 -33.65 -25.14
C ALA A 321 -39.43 -34.52 -25.89
N LEU A 322 -38.60 -35.29 -25.18
CA LEU A 322 -38.11 -36.64 -25.56
C LEU A 322 -37.33 -37.28 -24.40
N GLY A 323 -37.60 -38.55 -24.11
CA GLY A 323 -37.25 -39.14 -22.80
C GLY A 323 -35.92 -39.88 -22.67
N GLN A 324 -35.52 -40.07 -21.41
CA GLN A 324 -34.72 -41.18 -20.85
C GLN A 324 -33.47 -41.66 -21.62
N SER A 325 -32.29 -41.21 -21.18
CA SER A 325 -31.28 -42.13 -20.62
C SER A 325 -30.23 -41.38 -19.81
N GLY A 326 -29.64 -42.03 -18.81
CA GLY A 326 -28.80 -41.36 -17.81
C GLY A 326 -27.35 -41.13 -18.24
N THR A 327 -26.85 -39.91 -18.05
CA THR A 327 -25.45 -39.59 -17.68
C THR A 327 -25.39 -38.15 -17.20
N PHE A 328 -24.88 -37.91 -15.98
CA PHE A 328 -24.76 -36.56 -15.43
C PHE A 328 -23.65 -35.78 -16.17
N SER A 329 -24.05 -34.98 -17.16
CA SER A 329 -23.22 -33.93 -17.74
C SER A 329 -23.79 -32.58 -17.32
N ILE A 330 -23.04 -31.84 -16.50
CA ILE A 330 -23.37 -30.45 -16.14
C ILE A 330 -23.15 -29.59 -17.39
N LYS A 331 -24.20 -29.44 -18.20
CA LYS A 331 -24.24 -28.41 -19.25
C LYS A 331 -24.30 -27.05 -18.55
N ASN A 332 -23.21 -26.29 -18.61
CA ASN A 332 -23.22 -24.89 -18.18
C ASN A 332 -24.30 -24.12 -18.95
N SER A 333 -25.15 -23.40 -18.22
CA SER A 333 -26.10 -22.47 -18.81
C SER A 333 -25.34 -21.37 -19.57
N PHE A 334 -25.63 -21.23 -20.86
CA PHE A 334 -25.10 -20.15 -21.67
C PHE A 334 -25.76 -18.83 -21.26
N LYS A 335 -25.21 -18.15 -20.25
CA LYS A 335 -25.44 -16.71 -20.09
C LYS A 335 -25.00 -16.04 -21.40
N CYS A 336 -25.93 -15.34 -22.06
CA CYS A 336 -25.60 -14.47 -23.19
C CYS A 336 -24.58 -13.43 -22.70
N LYS A 337 -23.32 -13.53 -23.15
CA LYS A 337 -22.26 -12.63 -22.70
C LYS A 337 -22.55 -11.22 -23.20
N THR A 338 -22.49 -10.25 -22.30
CA THR A 338 -22.65 -8.83 -22.66
C THR A 338 -21.45 -8.42 -23.50
N VAL A 339 -21.70 -7.95 -24.73
CA VAL A 339 -20.63 -7.49 -25.64
C VAL A 339 -20.40 -6.00 -25.39
N TYR A 340 -19.21 -5.64 -24.92
CA TYR A 340 -18.80 -4.25 -24.70
C TYR A 340 -18.08 -3.68 -25.94
N PRO A 341 -18.23 -2.38 -26.26
CA PRO A 341 -17.87 -1.83 -27.57
C PRO A 341 -16.37 -1.73 -27.85
N TYR A 342 -15.52 -1.75 -26.81
CA TYR A 342 -14.06 -1.57 -26.94
C TYR A 342 -13.27 -2.79 -26.43
N ILE A 343 -13.87 -3.97 -26.49
CA ILE A 343 -13.23 -5.24 -26.16
C ILE A 343 -12.89 -5.99 -27.45
N PHE A 344 -11.61 -6.06 -27.75
CA PHE A 344 -11.04 -6.82 -28.85
C PHE A 344 -10.36 -8.06 -28.28
N ASP A 345 -11.16 -9.01 -27.82
CA ASP A 345 -10.74 -10.26 -27.17
C ASP A 345 -10.99 -11.46 -28.10
N ALA A 346 -9.98 -11.86 -28.88
CA ALA A 346 -10.09 -12.98 -29.80
C ALA A 346 -10.45 -14.30 -29.10
N MET A 347 -10.06 -14.49 -27.83
CA MET A 347 -10.34 -15.71 -27.08
C MET A 347 -11.82 -15.84 -26.69
N GLN A 348 -12.56 -14.73 -26.61
CA GLN A 348 -14.02 -14.78 -26.45
C GLN A 348 -14.76 -15.07 -27.76
N SER A 349 -14.18 -14.71 -28.91
CA SER A 349 -14.82 -14.83 -30.23
C SER A 349 -14.56 -16.15 -30.96
N ALA A 350 -13.58 -16.94 -30.53
CA ALA A 350 -13.18 -18.16 -31.23
C ALA A 350 -13.92 -19.40 -30.67
N ASP A 351 -14.61 -20.14 -31.55
CA ASP A 351 -14.97 -21.53 -31.28
C ASP A 351 -13.69 -22.35 -31.07
N MET A 352 -13.47 -22.78 -29.82
CA MET A 352 -12.20 -23.34 -29.38
C MET A 352 -12.03 -24.78 -29.88
N ASN A 353 -11.25 -24.96 -30.95
CA ASN A 353 -10.77 -26.28 -31.37
C ASN A 353 -9.94 -26.94 -30.24
N GLU A 354 -10.49 -28.00 -29.65
CA GLU A 354 -9.87 -28.74 -28.55
C GLU A 354 -8.80 -29.72 -29.05
N PHE A 355 -7.61 -29.70 -28.43
CA PHE A 355 -6.59 -30.73 -28.61
C PHE A 355 -6.24 -31.38 -27.26
N ILE A 356 -6.13 -32.70 -27.23
CA ILE A 356 -5.70 -33.44 -26.02
C ILE A 356 -4.20 -33.71 -26.11
N ILE A 357 -3.44 -33.28 -25.11
CA ILE A 357 -2.01 -33.61 -24.95
C ILE A 357 -1.83 -34.21 -23.55
N ASN A 358 -1.29 -35.43 -23.47
CA ASN A 358 -1.05 -36.13 -22.20
C ASN A 358 -2.26 -36.14 -21.24
N GLY A 359 -3.47 -36.33 -21.77
CA GLY A 359 -4.71 -36.36 -20.98
C GLY A 359 -5.24 -34.98 -20.51
N THR A 360 -4.52 -33.88 -20.78
CA THR A 360 -4.99 -32.51 -20.51
C THR A 360 -5.49 -31.83 -21.79
N LYS A 361 -6.59 -31.06 -21.70
CA LYS A 361 -7.14 -30.30 -22.83
C LYS A 361 -6.40 -28.97 -23.04
N PHE A 362 -5.79 -28.81 -24.22
CA PHE A 362 -5.09 -27.60 -24.65
C PHE A 362 -5.79 -26.97 -25.86
N CYS A 363 -5.69 -25.64 -25.95
CA CYS A 363 -6.07 -24.85 -27.12
C CYS A 363 -4.81 -24.09 -27.53
N LEU A 364 -4.31 -24.32 -28.74
CA LEU A 364 -3.16 -23.60 -29.30
C LEU A 364 -3.60 -22.83 -30.55
N PRO A 365 -3.02 -21.64 -30.82
CA PRO A 365 -3.30 -20.92 -32.05
C PRO A 365 -3.04 -21.76 -33.31
N ALA A 366 -3.84 -21.54 -34.35
CA ALA A 366 -3.65 -22.19 -35.64
C ALA A 366 -2.24 -21.92 -36.19
N GLY A 367 -1.60 -22.94 -36.76
CA GLY A 367 -0.25 -22.84 -37.31
C GLY A 367 0.91 -23.05 -36.30
N ALA A 368 0.62 -23.37 -35.02
CA ALA A 368 1.65 -23.78 -34.07
C ALA A 368 2.43 -25.02 -34.57
N LYS A 369 3.77 -24.95 -34.54
CA LYS A 369 4.68 -26.03 -34.99
C LYS A 369 5.37 -26.68 -33.80
N ARG A 370 5.47 -28.00 -33.82
CA ARG A 370 6.14 -28.80 -32.78
C ARG A 370 7.29 -29.60 -33.39
N VAL A 371 8.49 -29.39 -32.88
CA VAL A 371 9.72 -30.08 -33.28
C VAL A 371 10.23 -30.90 -32.08
N ARG A 372 10.74 -32.10 -32.34
CA ARG A 372 11.26 -33.01 -31.31
C ARG A 372 12.69 -33.36 -31.65
N GLU A 373 13.62 -32.79 -30.89
CA GLU A 373 15.03 -33.13 -30.94
C GLU A 373 15.36 -34.23 -29.90
N THR A 374 16.59 -34.72 -29.93
CA THR A 374 17.08 -35.74 -28.99
C THR A 374 17.02 -35.22 -27.54
N ASN A 375 17.55 -34.02 -27.31
CA ASN A 375 17.76 -33.46 -25.96
C ASN A 375 16.66 -32.50 -25.49
N TYR A 376 15.84 -31.98 -26.42
CA TYR A 376 14.77 -31.04 -26.10
C TYR A 376 13.57 -31.20 -27.03
N GLU A 377 12.44 -30.63 -26.61
CA GLU A 377 11.25 -30.47 -27.43
C GLU A 377 10.97 -28.98 -27.62
N GLU A 378 10.52 -28.59 -28.81
CA GLU A 378 10.28 -27.20 -29.16
C GLU A 378 8.86 -27.01 -29.71
N ILE A 379 8.14 -26.03 -29.17
CA ILE A 379 6.83 -25.59 -29.65
C ILE A 379 6.96 -24.12 -30.05
N THR A 380 6.80 -23.82 -31.35
CA THR A 380 6.76 -22.45 -31.86
C THR A 380 5.31 -22.07 -32.17
N VAL A 381 4.82 -21.06 -31.47
CA VAL A 381 3.53 -20.41 -31.71
C VAL A 381 3.76 -19.25 -32.70
N PRO A 382 3.04 -19.21 -33.83
CA PRO A 382 3.15 -18.11 -34.79
C PRO A 382 2.68 -16.78 -34.17
N PRO A 383 3.08 -15.63 -34.73
CA PRO A 383 2.56 -14.36 -34.29
C PRO A 383 1.06 -14.28 -34.62
N SER A 384 0.27 -13.70 -33.72
CA SER A 384 -1.14 -13.37 -33.99
C SER A 384 -1.21 -12.49 -35.23
N GLU A 385 -2.01 -12.87 -36.21
CA GLU A 385 -2.23 -12.03 -37.39
C GLU A 385 -2.88 -10.72 -36.95
N SER A 386 -2.32 -9.60 -37.41
CA SER A 386 -2.90 -8.29 -37.19
C SER A 386 -4.22 -8.21 -37.95
N SER A 387 -5.33 -8.53 -37.29
CA SER A 387 -6.66 -8.34 -37.86
C SER A 387 -6.81 -6.87 -38.17
N VAL A 388 -6.85 -6.53 -39.46
CA VAL A 388 -6.91 -5.15 -39.90
C VAL A 388 -8.29 -4.62 -39.52
N LEU A 389 -8.34 -3.74 -38.52
CA LEU A 389 -9.50 -2.87 -38.35
C LEU A 389 -9.35 -1.77 -39.41
N ASP A 390 -9.71 -2.08 -40.66
CA ASP A 390 -9.51 -1.22 -41.82
C ASP A 390 -10.14 0.18 -41.66
N ASP A 391 -11.19 0.30 -40.82
CA ASP A 391 -11.96 1.52 -40.60
C ASP A 391 -11.54 2.37 -39.37
N VAL A 392 -10.39 2.12 -38.73
CA VAL A 392 -9.95 2.99 -37.61
C VAL A 392 -9.42 4.33 -38.10
N LYS A 393 -10.24 5.37 -37.98
CA LYS A 393 -9.86 6.77 -38.23
C LYS A 393 -8.66 7.16 -37.35
N SER A 394 -7.48 7.28 -37.98
CA SER A 394 -6.26 7.75 -37.32
C SER A 394 -6.41 9.22 -36.88
N VAL A 395 -6.03 9.53 -35.65
CA VAL A 395 -5.97 10.91 -35.14
C VAL A 395 -4.61 11.52 -35.49
N TYR A 396 -4.58 12.56 -36.33
CA TYR A 396 -3.36 13.30 -36.64
C TYR A 396 -3.10 14.38 -35.59
N ILE A 397 -1.84 14.62 -35.25
CA ILE A 397 -1.48 15.60 -34.22
C ILE A 397 -1.86 17.03 -34.66
N LYS A 398 -1.77 17.33 -35.96
CA LYS A 398 -2.22 18.60 -36.55
C LYS A 398 -3.72 18.91 -36.32
N ASP A 399 -4.54 17.88 -36.07
CA ASP A 399 -5.99 18.00 -35.84
C ASP A 399 -6.32 18.16 -34.34
N MET A 400 -5.32 18.07 -33.46
CA MET A 400 -5.43 18.39 -32.03
C MET A 400 -5.33 19.90 -31.80
N ASP A 401 -5.74 20.38 -30.62
CA ASP A 401 -5.49 21.75 -30.19
C ASP A 401 -3.98 22.05 -29.97
N THR A 402 -3.66 23.33 -29.73
CA THR A 402 -2.28 23.83 -29.59
C THR A 402 -1.49 23.16 -28.46
N ILE A 403 -2.16 22.77 -27.37
CA ILE A 403 -1.54 22.11 -26.21
C ILE A 403 -1.27 20.65 -26.52
N GLY A 404 -2.21 19.97 -27.19
CA GLY A 404 -2.01 18.65 -27.78
C GLY A 404 -0.83 18.61 -28.75
N GLN A 405 -0.78 19.56 -29.69
CA GLN A 405 0.32 19.71 -30.65
C GLN A 405 1.67 19.92 -29.95
N THR A 406 1.72 20.77 -28.91
CA THR A 406 2.95 21.05 -28.14
C THR A 406 3.44 19.81 -27.37
N ALA A 407 2.52 19.08 -26.73
CA ALA A 407 2.85 17.89 -25.94
C ALA A 407 3.23 16.66 -26.79
N PHE A 408 2.78 16.63 -28.05
CA PHE A 408 3.09 15.60 -29.06
C PHE A 408 3.98 16.12 -30.21
N GLU A 409 4.80 17.14 -29.94
CA GLU A 409 5.76 17.66 -30.93
C GLU A 409 6.70 16.53 -31.42
N GLY A 410 6.88 16.43 -32.73
CA GLY A 410 7.64 15.36 -33.39
C GLY A 410 6.84 14.09 -33.71
N PHE A 411 5.54 14.04 -33.38
CA PHE A 411 4.62 12.99 -33.82
C PHE A 411 3.73 13.49 -34.97
N GLU A 412 3.54 12.67 -36.00
CA GLU A 412 2.62 12.99 -37.12
C GLU A 412 1.17 12.60 -36.79
N LYS A 413 0.99 11.39 -36.23
CA LYS A 413 -0.30 10.82 -35.83
C LYS A 413 -0.16 9.90 -34.63
N LEU A 414 -1.27 9.69 -33.92
CA LEU A 414 -1.41 8.66 -32.90
C LEU A 414 -1.46 7.25 -33.55
N ASN A 415 -1.08 6.22 -32.80
CA ASN A 415 -1.24 4.84 -33.25
C ASN A 415 -2.72 4.38 -33.15
N ILE A 416 -3.02 3.17 -33.62
CA ILE A 416 -4.41 2.62 -33.65
C ILE A 416 -5.03 2.61 -32.25
N VAL A 417 -4.33 2.04 -31.26
CA VAL A 417 -4.77 1.93 -29.87
C VAL A 417 -5.00 3.32 -29.24
N GLN A 418 -4.06 4.24 -29.44
CA GLN A 418 -4.16 5.63 -28.97
C GLN A 418 -5.32 6.39 -29.65
N SER A 419 -5.58 6.13 -30.93
CA SER A 419 -6.68 6.77 -31.70
C SER A 419 -8.05 6.28 -31.22
N LEU A 420 -8.20 4.98 -30.94
CA LEU A 420 -9.43 4.40 -30.40
C LEU A 420 -9.74 4.92 -28.98
N VAL A 421 -8.72 5.09 -28.15
CA VAL A 421 -8.86 5.62 -26.78
C VAL A 421 -8.96 7.16 -26.75
N PHE A 422 -8.59 7.86 -27.82
CA PHE A 422 -8.44 9.33 -27.87
C PHE A 422 -9.64 10.10 -27.34
N GLU A 423 -10.84 9.81 -27.84
CA GLU A 423 -12.07 10.52 -27.44
C GLU A 423 -12.30 10.46 -25.93
N GLN A 424 -12.10 9.28 -25.32
CA GLN A 424 -12.34 9.06 -23.90
C GLN A 424 -11.16 9.55 -23.03
N ALA A 425 -9.92 9.38 -23.48
CA ALA A 425 -8.77 9.91 -22.74
C ALA A 425 -8.70 11.44 -22.76
N TYR A 426 -8.89 12.05 -23.93
CA TYR A 426 -8.60 13.46 -24.18
C TYR A 426 -9.79 14.39 -23.92
N LYS A 427 -11.03 13.97 -24.25
CA LYS A 427 -12.21 14.84 -24.15
C LYS A 427 -13.12 14.56 -22.96
N THR A 428 -13.24 13.31 -22.52
CA THR A 428 -14.10 12.96 -21.36
C THR A 428 -13.31 12.86 -20.05
N LYS A 429 -14.01 12.93 -18.92
CA LYS A 429 -13.44 12.77 -17.57
C LYS A 429 -13.73 11.38 -16.96
N GLU A 430 -14.24 10.45 -17.77
CA GLU A 430 -14.57 9.09 -17.35
C GLU A 430 -13.33 8.37 -16.79
N ASN A 431 -13.51 7.52 -15.77
CA ASN A 431 -12.47 6.60 -15.32
C ASN A 431 -12.17 5.60 -16.44
N LEU A 432 -10.90 5.24 -16.63
CA LEU A 432 -10.47 4.36 -17.71
C LEU A 432 -9.70 3.15 -17.18
N LEU A 433 -9.87 2.00 -17.83
CA LEU A 433 -8.97 0.86 -17.76
C LEU A 433 -8.55 0.49 -19.18
N ILE A 434 -7.24 0.58 -19.47
CA ILE A 434 -6.66 0.20 -20.75
C ILE A 434 -5.77 -1.02 -20.57
N CYS A 435 -6.27 -2.18 -20.97
CA CYS A 435 -5.52 -3.42 -21.09
C CYS A 435 -4.97 -3.53 -22.52
N ALA A 436 -3.65 -3.38 -22.69
CA ALA A 436 -3.00 -3.42 -24.00
C ALA A 436 -1.59 -4.04 -23.92
N PRO A 437 -1.09 -4.68 -25.00
CA PRO A 437 0.21 -5.35 -24.98
C PRO A 437 1.36 -4.39 -24.67
N THR A 438 2.44 -4.90 -24.08
CA THR A 438 3.65 -4.09 -23.85
C THR A 438 4.17 -3.53 -25.18
N GLY A 439 4.48 -2.23 -25.20
CA GLY A 439 4.85 -1.49 -26.41
C GLY A 439 3.68 -0.82 -27.16
N ALA A 440 2.40 -1.15 -26.88
CA ALA A 440 1.24 -0.55 -27.55
C ALA A 440 1.06 0.98 -27.30
N GLY A 441 1.92 1.60 -26.48
CA GLY A 441 2.00 3.04 -26.32
C GLY A 441 1.17 3.61 -25.17
N LYS A 442 0.97 2.82 -24.09
CA LYS A 442 0.24 3.19 -22.86
C LYS A 442 0.70 4.55 -22.28
N THR A 443 1.99 4.87 -22.33
CA THR A 443 2.56 6.16 -21.88
C THR A 443 2.01 7.38 -22.64
N ASN A 444 1.70 7.25 -23.93
CA ASN A 444 1.07 8.34 -24.69
C ASN A 444 -0.42 8.48 -24.32
N ILE A 445 -1.11 7.39 -23.95
CA ILE A 445 -2.49 7.45 -23.44
C ILE A 445 -2.53 8.16 -22.08
N ALA A 446 -1.55 7.89 -21.21
CA ALA A 446 -1.35 8.66 -19.98
C ALA A 446 -1.14 10.16 -20.27
N MET A 447 -0.39 10.52 -21.33
CA MET A 447 -0.27 11.92 -21.73
C MET A 447 -1.62 12.53 -22.16
N LEU A 448 -2.46 11.80 -22.90
CA LEU A 448 -3.78 12.29 -23.29
C LEU A 448 -4.69 12.59 -22.08
N THR A 449 -4.66 11.75 -21.03
CA THR A 449 -5.44 11.98 -19.81
C THR A 449 -4.85 13.10 -18.94
N ILE A 450 -3.53 13.28 -18.94
CA ILE A 450 -2.85 14.44 -18.33
C ILE A 450 -3.31 15.75 -18.99
N LEU A 451 -3.33 15.81 -20.33
CA LEU A 451 -3.75 17.01 -21.06
C LEU A 451 -5.23 17.31 -20.84
N ASN A 452 -6.09 16.30 -20.74
CA ASN A 452 -7.50 16.47 -20.34
C ASN A 452 -7.67 17.16 -18.98
N VAL A 453 -6.80 16.89 -18.00
CA VAL A 453 -6.80 17.61 -16.72
C VAL A 453 -6.36 19.06 -16.92
N ILE A 454 -5.27 19.28 -17.67
CA ILE A 454 -4.72 20.62 -17.94
C ILE A 454 -5.76 21.52 -18.63
N HIS A 455 -6.53 20.98 -19.57
CA HIS A 455 -7.66 21.67 -20.22
C HIS A 455 -8.69 22.22 -19.24
N GLY A 456 -8.88 21.58 -18.07
CA GLY A 456 -9.77 22.06 -17.02
C GLY A 456 -9.31 23.32 -16.29
N PHE A 457 -8.08 23.82 -16.54
CA PHE A 457 -7.47 24.97 -15.88
C PHE A 457 -6.93 26.02 -16.86
N ILE A 458 -7.39 25.98 -18.11
CA ILE A 458 -7.13 27.03 -19.10
C ILE A 458 -8.21 28.10 -18.95
N VAL A 459 -7.79 29.37 -18.88
CA VAL A 459 -8.69 30.53 -18.94
C VAL A 459 -8.06 31.55 -19.88
N ASN A 460 -8.80 31.99 -20.89
CA ASN A 460 -8.33 32.93 -21.92
C ASN A 460 -7.01 32.49 -22.59
N ASP A 461 -6.95 31.23 -23.02
CA ASP A 461 -5.78 30.58 -23.64
C ASP A 461 -4.48 30.57 -22.80
N VAL A 462 -4.57 30.90 -21.51
CA VAL A 462 -3.45 30.84 -20.55
C VAL A 462 -3.73 29.77 -19.50
N ILE A 463 -2.74 28.91 -19.24
CA ILE A 463 -2.74 27.97 -18.13
C ILE A 463 -2.65 28.76 -16.82
N GLN A 464 -3.67 28.70 -15.97
CA GLN A 464 -3.77 29.42 -14.70
C GLN A 464 -2.83 28.84 -13.63
N LYS A 465 -1.51 29.00 -13.78
CA LYS A 465 -0.48 28.33 -12.94
C LYS A 465 -0.63 28.59 -11.44
N ASN A 466 -1.08 29.78 -11.04
CA ASN A 466 -1.24 30.15 -9.64
C ASN A 466 -2.49 29.55 -8.99
N ASP A 467 -3.53 29.27 -9.79
CA ASP A 467 -4.75 28.57 -9.36
C ASP A 467 -4.71 27.06 -9.68
N PHE A 468 -3.65 26.56 -10.31
CA PHE A 468 -3.41 25.14 -10.61
C PHE A 468 -3.07 24.34 -9.34
N LYS A 469 -4.02 24.28 -8.41
CA LYS A 469 -4.03 23.39 -7.24
C LYS A 469 -4.49 21.97 -7.62
N ALA A 470 -4.14 21.54 -8.84
CA ALA A 470 -4.48 20.24 -9.39
C ALA A 470 -3.21 19.40 -9.46
N LEU A 471 -3.16 18.38 -8.62
CA LEU A 471 -2.05 17.45 -8.55
C LEU A 471 -2.37 16.22 -9.40
N ILE A 472 -1.45 15.90 -10.30
CA ILE A 472 -1.48 14.68 -11.10
C ILE A 472 -0.53 13.67 -10.44
N ILE A 473 -1.05 12.50 -10.12
CA ILE A 473 -0.29 11.40 -9.53
C ILE A 473 -0.10 10.31 -10.58
N TYR A 474 1.15 9.98 -10.88
CA TYR A 474 1.52 8.82 -11.70
C TYR A 474 2.19 7.76 -10.82
N ILE A 475 1.46 6.70 -10.53
CA ILE A 475 1.96 5.53 -9.81
C ILE A 475 2.61 4.58 -10.80
N THR A 476 3.84 4.16 -10.53
CA THR A 476 4.61 3.26 -11.38
C THR A 476 5.24 2.12 -10.57
N PRO A 477 5.33 0.89 -11.13
CA PRO A 477 5.80 -0.29 -10.39
C PRO A 477 7.21 -0.14 -9.79
N MET A 478 8.14 0.57 -10.43
CA MET A 478 9.56 0.57 -10.04
C MET A 478 10.20 1.95 -10.04
N LYS A 479 11.17 2.16 -9.13
CA LYS A 479 11.99 3.39 -9.05
C LYS A 479 12.65 3.76 -10.38
N ALA A 480 13.20 2.79 -11.11
CA ALA A 480 13.87 3.05 -12.40
C ALA A 480 12.89 3.58 -13.46
N LEU A 481 11.68 3.02 -13.52
CA LEU A 481 10.62 3.47 -14.40
C LEU A 481 10.08 4.85 -13.96
N ALA A 482 10.07 5.16 -12.66
CA ALA A 482 9.75 6.50 -12.15
C ALA A 482 10.73 7.57 -12.67
N THR A 483 12.03 7.30 -12.66
CA THR A 483 13.02 8.21 -13.23
C THR A 483 12.85 8.36 -14.75
N GLU A 484 12.63 7.27 -15.49
CA GLU A 484 12.39 7.32 -16.95
C GLU A 484 11.15 8.15 -17.28
N MET A 485 10.03 7.90 -16.60
CA MET A 485 8.77 8.61 -16.81
C MET A 485 8.85 10.08 -16.40
N THR A 486 9.55 10.41 -15.30
CA THR A 486 9.82 11.80 -14.90
C THR A 486 10.58 12.56 -16.01
N ALA A 487 11.59 11.94 -16.63
CA ALA A 487 12.34 12.54 -17.73
C ALA A 487 11.57 12.60 -19.07
N ASN A 488 10.59 11.71 -19.28
CA ASN A 488 9.73 11.71 -20.46
C ASN A 488 8.62 12.77 -20.36
N PHE A 489 7.82 12.72 -19.28
CA PHE A 489 6.79 13.71 -19.02
C PHE A 489 7.36 15.10 -18.79
N GLY A 490 8.49 15.21 -18.07
CA GLY A 490 9.21 16.47 -17.86
C GLY A 490 9.50 17.21 -19.17
N ARG A 491 10.20 16.58 -20.11
CA ARG A 491 10.55 17.21 -21.41
C ARG A 491 9.36 17.66 -22.26
N ARG A 492 8.19 17.03 -22.09
CA ARG A 492 6.97 17.39 -22.84
C ARG A 492 6.16 18.48 -22.12
N LEU A 493 6.03 18.39 -20.80
CA LEU A 493 5.23 19.32 -19.97
C LEU A 493 5.99 20.61 -19.60
N GLU A 494 7.33 20.59 -19.65
CA GLU A 494 8.19 21.77 -19.48
C GLU A 494 7.92 22.82 -20.57
N LYS A 495 7.54 22.41 -21.79
CA LYS A 495 7.12 23.32 -22.87
C LYS A 495 5.81 24.07 -22.56
N LEU A 496 4.94 23.45 -21.76
CA LEU A 496 3.74 24.10 -21.18
C LEU A 496 4.09 24.86 -19.89
N GLY A 497 5.36 24.82 -19.47
CA GLY A 497 5.89 25.41 -18.25
C GLY A 497 5.28 24.82 -16.97
N LEU A 498 5.04 23.50 -16.97
CA LEU A 498 4.61 22.71 -15.82
C LEU A 498 5.80 21.91 -15.28
N LYS A 499 5.86 21.74 -13.95
CA LYS A 499 6.93 20.99 -13.26
C LYS A 499 6.49 19.56 -12.98
N VAL A 500 7.34 18.61 -13.35
CA VAL A 500 7.25 17.18 -13.00
C VAL A 500 8.38 16.83 -12.04
N ARG A 501 8.09 16.13 -10.94
CA ARG A 501 9.12 15.64 -10.01
C ARG A 501 8.94 14.15 -9.69
N GLU A 502 10.08 13.48 -9.53
CA GLU A 502 10.14 12.14 -8.95
C GLU A 502 10.02 12.25 -7.42
N LEU A 503 9.25 11.35 -6.81
CA LEU A 503 9.24 11.14 -5.37
C LEU A 503 9.29 9.63 -5.08
N THR A 504 10.49 9.10 -4.87
CA THR A 504 10.74 7.69 -4.56
C THR A 504 11.36 7.53 -3.16
N GLY A 505 11.75 6.32 -2.77
CA GLY A 505 12.32 6.05 -1.45
C GLY A 505 13.58 6.87 -1.13
N ASP A 506 14.39 7.18 -2.14
CA ASP A 506 15.72 7.81 -1.99
C ASP A 506 15.67 9.34 -2.17
N MET A 507 14.50 9.86 -2.57
CA MET A 507 14.27 11.29 -2.80
C MET A 507 13.15 11.80 -1.89
N ASN A 508 13.44 12.88 -1.17
CA ASN A 508 12.45 13.60 -0.37
C ASN A 508 12.39 15.04 -0.87
N LEU A 509 11.20 15.46 -1.31
CA LEU A 509 10.93 16.84 -1.73
C LEU A 509 10.57 17.68 -0.50
N SER A 510 11.03 18.93 -0.47
CA SER A 510 10.58 19.89 0.52
C SER A 510 9.10 20.28 0.29
N ARG A 511 8.42 20.75 1.33
CA ARG A 511 7.02 21.25 1.21
C ARG A 511 6.88 22.36 0.15
N LYS A 512 7.92 23.16 -0.08
CA LYS A 512 7.96 24.19 -1.14
C LYS A 512 7.97 23.55 -2.53
N GLU A 513 8.87 22.60 -2.76
CA GLU A 513 8.96 21.90 -4.05
C GLU A 513 7.69 21.11 -4.38
N ILE A 514 7.05 20.51 -3.39
CA ILE A 514 5.76 19.83 -3.56
C ILE A 514 4.68 20.84 -3.99
N ALA A 515 4.59 22.00 -3.34
CA ALA A 515 3.61 23.04 -3.68
C ALA A 515 3.84 23.66 -5.08
N GLU A 516 5.08 23.69 -5.56
CA GLU A 516 5.42 24.16 -6.91
C GLU A 516 5.22 23.11 -8.02
N THR A 517 4.94 21.85 -7.68
CA THR A 517 4.91 20.72 -8.62
C THR A 517 3.49 20.34 -9.00
N GLN A 518 3.20 20.24 -10.31
CA GLN A 518 1.87 19.88 -10.83
C GLN A 518 1.71 18.37 -11.07
N MET A 519 2.82 17.66 -11.32
CA MET A 519 2.82 16.21 -11.53
C MET A 519 3.90 15.52 -10.69
N LEU A 520 3.50 14.54 -9.90
CA LEU A 520 4.41 13.67 -9.15
C LEU A 520 4.42 12.26 -9.76
N VAL A 521 5.62 11.72 -9.93
CA VAL A 521 5.87 10.33 -10.36
C VAL A 521 6.48 9.55 -9.19
N LEU A 522 5.85 8.46 -8.79
CA LEU A 522 6.18 7.77 -7.53
C LEU A 522 5.76 6.29 -7.52
N THR A 523 6.28 5.50 -6.57
CA THR A 523 5.87 4.09 -6.38
C THR A 523 4.62 3.98 -5.49
N PRO A 524 3.85 2.87 -5.56
CA PRO A 524 2.66 2.68 -4.71
C PRO A 524 2.95 2.93 -3.22
N GLU A 525 4.05 2.38 -2.70
CA GLU A 525 4.42 2.47 -1.28
C GLU A 525 4.69 3.91 -0.85
N LYS A 526 5.32 4.72 -1.71
CA LYS A 526 5.58 6.13 -1.39
C LYS A 526 4.28 6.94 -1.40
N TRP A 527 3.31 6.62 -2.27
CA TRP A 527 1.99 7.23 -2.22
C TRP A 527 1.23 6.87 -0.95
N ASP A 528 1.27 5.58 -0.58
CA ASP A 528 0.58 5.08 0.60
C ASP A 528 1.16 5.69 1.89
N VAL A 529 2.50 5.72 2.04
CA VAL A 529 3.17 6.41 3.16
C VAL A 529 2.81 7.90 3.25
N LEU A 530 2.74 8.61 2.12
CA LEU A 530 2.31 10.03 2.12
C LEU A 530 0.86 10.17 2.58
N THR A 531 -0.05 9.39 1.98
CA THR A 531 -1.48 9.50 2.27
C THR A 531 -1.89 8.92 3.62
N ARG A 532 -1.04 8.09 4.25
CA ARG A 532 -1.12 7.70 5.67
C ARG A 532 -0.73 8.83 6.64
N LYS A 533 -0.02 9.88 6.19
CA LYS A 533 0.37 11.02 7.03
C LYS A 533 -0.60 12.17 6.89
N SER A 534 -1.57 12.21 7.80
CA SER A 534 -2.68 13.16 7.90
C SER A 534 -2.33 14.65 7.91
N THR A 535 -1.07 15.03 8.12
CA THR A 535 -0.60 16.42 8.03
C THR A 535 -0.56 16.97 6.61
N ASP A 536 -0.50 16.10 5.61
CA ASP A 536 -0.18 16.50 4.25
C ASP A 536 -1.47 16.68 3.43
N ALA A 537 -1.92 17.94 3.32
CA ALA A 537 -3.09 18.36 2.55
C ALA A 537 -3.04 18.07 1.03
N ILE A 538 -1.98 17.39 0.58
CA ILE A 538 -1.66 16.99 -0.80
C ILE A 538 -2.80 16.21 -1.44
N SER A 539 -3.43 15.28 -0.72
CA SER A 539 -4.50 14.43 -1.25
C SER A 539 -5.76 15.20 -1.69
N LYS A 540 -6.03 16.37 -1.11
CA LYS A 540 -7.17 17.24 -1.48
C LYS A 540 -6.99 17.90 -2.86
N TYR A 541 -5.76 18.03 -3.31
CA TYR A 541 -5.40 18.65 -4.58
C TYR A 541 -5.37 17.64 -5.74
N VAL A 542 -5.41 16.33 -5.46
CA VAL A 542 -5.38 15.31 -6.52
C VAL A 542 -6.61 15.43 -7.41
N ARG A 543 -6.40 15.39 -8.73
CA ARG A 543 -7.48 15.40 -9.74
C ARG A 543 -7.39 14.23 -10.70
N LEU A 544 -6.21 13.63 -10.86
CA LEU A 544 -5.97 12.45 -11.68
C LEU A 544 -4.99 11.52 -10.97
N LEU A 545 -5.38 10.26 -10.86
CA LEU A 545 -4.60 9.14 -10.38
C LEU A 545 -4.40 8.15 -11.54
N ILE A 546 -3.19 8.12 -12.10
CA ILE A 546 -2.78 7.10 -13.07
C ILE A 546 -2.07 5.99 -12.31
N ILE A 547 -2.51 4.75 -12.55
CA ILE A 547 -1.89 3.54 -12.01
C ILE A 547 -1.33 2.76 -13.20
N ASP A 548 -0.01 2.77 -13.34
CA ASP A 548 0.69 2.01 -14.38
C ASP A 548 0.97 0.58 -13.92
N GLU A 549 0.79 -0.37 -14.85
CA GLU A 549 0.84 -1.82 -14.62
C GLU A 549 -0.06 -2.32 -13.47
N VAL A 550 -1.36 -2.00 -13.54
CA VAL A 550 -2.43 -2.41 -12.59
C VAL A 550 -2.43 -3.91 -12.28
N HIS A 551 -1.96 -4.75 -13.20
CA HIS A 551 -1.81 -6.19 -12.97
C HIS A 551 -0.86 -6.60 -11.83
N LEU A 552 -0.08 -5.65 -11.30
CA LEU A 552 0.57 -5.82 -9.99
C LEU A 552 -0.40 -6.14 -8.85
N LEU A 553 -1.72 -5.98 -9.02
CA LEU A 553 -2.74 -6.52 -8.11
C LEU A 553 -2.54 -8.01 -7.76
N HIS A 554 -1.90 -8.79 -8.65
CA HIS A 554 -1.59 -10.21 -8.42
C HIS A 554 -0.28 -10.47 -7.64
N ASP A 555 0.58 -9.47 -7.49
CA ASP A 555 1.87 -9.55 -6.80
C ASP A 555 1.72 -9.35 -5.28
N GLU A 556 2.76 -9.64 -4.48
CA GLU A 556 2.83 -9.34 -3.04
C GLU A 556 2.60 -7.84 -2.73
N ARG A 557 2.78 -6.97 -3.74
CA ARG A 557 2.59 -5.52 -3.69
C ARG A 557 1.19 -5.04 -4.08
N GLY A 558 0.37 -5.92 -4.67
CA GLY A 558 -1.02 -5.65 -5.03
C GLY A 558 -1.88 -5.01 -3.93
N PRO A 559 -1.79 -5.42 -2.65
CA PRO A 559 -2.59 -4.85 -1.59
C PRO A 559 -2.37 -3.35 -1.33
N VAL A 560 -1.20 -2.83 -1.72
CA VAL A 560 -0.91 -1.38 -1.65
C VAL A 560 -1.74 -0.62 -2.68
N ILE A 561 -1.89 -1.16 -3.89
CA ILE A 561 -2.75 -0.61 -4.95
C ILE A 561 -4.22 -0.66 -4.52
N GLU A 562 -4.66 -1.78 -3.95
CA GLU A 562 -6.01 -1.93 -3.39
C GLU A 562 -6.31 -0.87 -2.32
N THR A 563 -5.40 -0.68 -1.37
CA THR A 563 -5.54 0.32 -0.29
C THR A 563 -5.59 1.75 -0.86
N ILE A 564 -4.76 2.08 -1.85
CA ILE A 564 -4.73 3.39 -2.50
C ILE A 564 -6.05 3.69 -3.22
N VAL A 565 -6.58 2.74 -3.99
CA VAL A 565 -7.85 2.92 -4.70
C VAL A 565 -9.00 3.02 -3.71
N ALA A 566 -9.09 2.12 -2.72
CA ALA A 566 -10.13 2.15 -1.70
C ALA A 566 -10.14 3.49 -0.92
N ARG A 567 -8.96 3.98 -0.52
CA ARG A 567 -8.83 5.28 0.14
C ARG A 567 -9.22 6.44 -0.79
N THR A 568 -8.87 6.36 -2.07
CA THR A 568 -9.21 7.40 -3.07
C THR A 568 -10.72 7.45 -3.33
N LEU A 569 -11.37 6.31 -3.60
CA LEU A 569 -12.82 6.23 -3.83
C LEU A 569 -13.61 6.74 -2.62
N ARG A 570 -13.25 6.29 -1.42
CA ARG A 570 -13.86 6.76 -0.18
C ARG A 570 -13.62 8.26 0.07
N GLN A 571 -12.45 8.79 -0.29
CA GLN A 571 -12.18 10.23 -0.25
C GLN A 571 -13.06 11.00 -1.25
N VAL A 572 -13.28 10.47 -2.47
CA VAL A 572 -14.16 11.10 -3.48
C VAL A 572 -15.57 11.22 -2.94
N GLU A 573 -16.13 10.16 -2.36
CA GLU A 573 -17.47 10.18 -1.75
C GLU A 573 -17.56 11.15 -0.57
N MET A 574 -16.58 11.13 0.34
CA MET A 574 -16.59 11.98 1.54
C MET A 574 -16.37 13.46 1.25
N SER A 575 -15.55 13.79 0.24
CA SER A 575 -15.20 15.17 -0.10
C SER A 575 -16.06 15.77 -1.21
N GLN A 576 -16.81 14.93 -1.94
CA GLN A 576 -17.53 15.29 -3.17
C GLN A 576 -16.62 15.91 -4.25
N GLN A 577 -15.29 15.66 -4.18
CA GLN A 577 -14.33 16.05 -5.20
C GLN A 577 -13.97 14.84 -6.05
N SER A 578 -14.40 14.82 -7.31
CA SER A 578 -14.08 13.75 -8.26
C SER A 578 -12.58 13.68 -8.53
N VAL A 579 -11.99 12.51 -8.30
CA VAL A 579 -10.66 12.14 -8.79
C VAL A 579 -10.83 11.19 -9.97
N ARG A 580 -10.25 11.53 -11.12
CA ARG A 580 -10.24 10.64 -12.29
C ARG A 580 -9.22 9.52 -12.06
N ILE A 581 -9.64 8.27 -12.20
CA ILE A 581 -8.77 7.09 -12.07
C ILE A 581 -8.50 6.50 -13.46
N VAL A 582 -7.24 6.24 -13.77
CA VAL A 582 -6.79 5.68 -15.05
C VAL A 582 -5.87 4.49 -14.79
N GLY A 583 -6.38 3.29 -15.00
CA GLY A 583 -5.60 2.05 -14.95
C GLY A 583 -4.98 1.72 -16.30
N LEU A 584 -3.67 1.44 -16.31
CA LEU A 584 -2.95 0.91 -17.47
C LEU A 584 -2.46 -0.50 -17.15
N SER A 585 -2.67 -1.47 -18.04
CA SER A 585 -2.26 -2.85 -17.83
C SER A 585 -1.78 -3.54 -19.10
N ALA A 586 -0.99 -4.59 -18.95
CA ALA A 586 -0.87 -5.67 -19.92
C ALA A 586 -2.20 -6.43 -20.11
N THR A 587 -2.25 -7.23 -21.17
CA THR A 587 -3.37 -8.12 -21.54
C THR A 587 -3.44 -9.32 -20.61
N LEU A 588 -4.47 -9.35 -19.75
CA LEU A 588 -4.70 -10.38 -18.75
C LEU A 588 -6.21 -10.57 -18.48
N PRO A 589 -6.67 -11.71 -17.95
CA PRO A 589 -8.07 -11.99 -17.65
C PRO A 589 -8.55 -11.22 -16.42
N ASN A 590 -9.85 -11.31 -16.13
CA ASN A 590 -10.53 -10.60 -15.03
C ASN A 590 -10.49 -9.07 -15.17
N TYR A 591 -10.26 -8.53 -16.38
CA TYR A 591 -10.27 -7.09 -16.63
C TYR A 591 -11.63 -6.44 -16.30
N GLU A 592 -12.73 -7.18 -16.34
CA GLU A 592 -14.06 -6.70 -15.92
C GLU A 592 -14.12 -6.45 -14.40
N ASP A 593 -13.55 -7.37 -13.60
CA ASP A 593 -13.45 -7.21 -12.15
C ASP A 593 -12.53 -6.02 -11.78
N VAL A 594 -11.43 -5.85 -12.53
CA VAL A 594 -10.51 -4.70 -12.36
C VAL A 594 -11.21 -3.40 -12.78
N ALA A 595 -12.05 -3.41 -13.82
CA ALA A 595 -12.85 -2.26 -14.21
C ALA A 595 -13.86 -1.89 -13.12
N GLN A 596 -14.56 -2.87 -12.54
CA GLN A 596 -15.47 -2.66 -11.41
C GLN A 596 -14.74 -2.06 -10.20
N PHE A 597 -13.56 -2.60 -9.86
CA PHE A 597 -12.70 -2.12 -8.76
C PHE A 597 -12.24 -0.67 -8.94
N LEU A 598 -11.90 -0.26 -10.17
CA LEU A 598 -11.52 1.12 -10.48
C LEU A 598 -12.74 2.05 -10.74
N CYS A 599 -13.96 1.56 -10.54
CA CYS A 599 -15.22 2.23 -10.89
C CYS A 599 -15.24 2.77 -12.33
N VAL A 600 -14.76 1.96 -13.27
CA VAL A 600 -14.73 2.23 -14.71
C VAL A 600 -16.04 1.79 -15.35
N ASN A 601 -16.65 2.66 -16.16
CA ASN A 601 -17.85 2.31 -16.93
C ASN A 601 -17.49 1.33 -18.07
N PRO A 602 -17.99 0.08 -18.09
CA PRO A 602 -17.59 -0.91 -19.10
C PRO A 602 -17.93 -0.53 -20.54
N TYR A 603 -18.93 0.33 -20.76
CA TYR A 603 -19.35 0.76 -22.10
C TYR A 603 -18.58 1.97 -22.65
N LYS A 604 -17.80 2.67 -21.81
CA LYS A 604 -17.09 3.90 -22.19
C LYS A 604 -15.61 3.90 -21.86
N GLY A 605 -15.24 3.38 -20.69
CA GLY A 605 -13.89 3.51 -20.13
C GLY A 605 -13.08 2.22 -20.10
N LEU A 606 -13.70 1.06 -20.31
CA LEU A 606 -13.01 -0.21 -20.42
C LEU A 606 -12.55 -0.45 -21.86
N PHE A 607 -11.24 -0.58 -22.05
CA PHE A 607 -10.62 -0.92 -23.32
C PHE A 607 -9.75 -2.16 -23.15
N PHE A 608 -10.01 -3.20 -23.95
CA PHE A 608 -9.19 -4.41 -24.00
C PHE A 608 -8.70 -4.66 -25.42
N PHE A 609 -7.39 -4.68 -25.60
CA PHE A 609 -6.73 -4.91 -26.89
C PHE A 609 -5.87 -6.16 -26.77
N ASP A 610 -6.20 -7.26 -27.44
CA ASP A 610 -5.37 -8.47 -27.41
C ASP A 610 -4.02 -8.32 -28.17
N ASP A 611 -3.24 -9.40 -28.24
CA ASP A 611 -1.91 -9.42 -28.86
C ASP A 611 -1.89 -9.01 -30.36
N ARG A 612 -3.03 -8.97 -31.06
CA ARG A 612 -3.11 -8.47 -32.45
C ARG A 612 -2.78 -6.99 -32.57
N PHE A 613 -2.90 -6.22 -31.47
CA PHE A 613 -2.60 -4.79 -31.40
C PHE A 613 -1.14 -4.49 -31.04
N ARG A 614 -0.29 -5.51 -30.88
CA ARG A 614 1.13 -5.35 -30.60
C ARG A 614 1.85 -4.71 -31.80
N PRO A 615 2.59 -3.59 -31.65
CA PRO A 615 3.19 -2.87 -32.79
C PRO A 615 4.20 -3.68 -33.61
N VAL A 616 4.86 -4.66 -32.99
CA VAL A 616 5.72 -5.64 -33.65
C VAL A 616 5.24 -7.03 -33.21
N PRO A 617 4.62 -7.82 -34.11
CA PRO A 617 4.08 -9.14 -33.75
C PRO A 617 5.16 -10.08 -33.18
N LEU A 618 4.79 -10.88 -32.18
CA LEU A 618 5.71 -11.73 -31.43
C LEU A 618 5.58 -13.20 -31.82
N VAL A 619 6.65 -13.80 -32.32
CA VAL A 619 6.79 -15.26 -32.37
C VAL A 619 7.17 -15.76 -30.99
N GLN A 620 6.45 -16.76 -30.45
CA GLN A 620 6.77 -17.35 -29.15
C GLN A 620 7.30 -18.78 -29.33
N THR A 621 8.46 -19.08 -28.74
CA THR A 621 9.11 -20.39 -28.84
C THR A 621 9.36 -20.95 -27.44
N PHE A 622 8.77 -22.11 -27.16
CA PHE A 622 8.88 -22.84 -25.90
C PHE A 622 9.79 -24.05 -26.09
N VAL A 623 10.89 -24.11 -25.35
CA VAL A 623 11.88 -25.18 -25.44
C VAL A 623 11.91 -25.95 -24.11
N GLY A 624 11.33 -27.16 -24.12
CA GLY A 624 11.32 -28.10 -23.01
C GLY A 624 12.51 -29.04 -23.07
N VAL A 625 13.59 -28.72 -22.36
CA VAL A 625 14.79 -29.55 -22.25
C VAL A 625 14.50 -30.78 -21.39
N ARG A 626 14.92 -31.96 -21.86
CA ARG A 626 14.69 -33.23 -21.17
C ARG A 626 15.79 -33.46 -20.13
N LYS A 627 15.41 -33.70 -18.88
CA LYS A 627 16.36 -34.20 -17.87
C LYS A 627 16.76 -35.62 -18.24
N SER A 628 18.06 -35.89 -18.34
CA SER A 628 18.58 -37.26 -18.37
C SER A 628 18.94 -37.66 -16.93
N PRO A 629 18.43 -38.79 -16.41
CA PRO A 629 18.68 -39.22 -15.03
C PRO A 629 20.16 -39.57 -14.78
N ASN A 630 20.95 -39.78 -15.84
CA ASN A 630 22.38 -40.10 -15.75
C ASN A 630 23.26 -38.86 -15.54
N TYR A 631 22.71 -37.63 -15.59
CA TYR A 631 23.47 -36.39 -15.39
C TYR A 631 23.24 -35.81 -14.01
N ASN A 632 24.33 -35.40 -13.35
CA ASN A 632 24.27 -34.61 -12.12
C ASN A 632 23.72 -33.19 -12.42
N SER A 633 23.28 -32.48 -11.37
CA SER A 633 22.70 -31.13 -11.48
C SER A 633 23.59 -30.14 -12.26
N LYS A 634 24.91 -30.25 -12.13
CA LYS A 634 25.89 -29.38 -12.83
C LYS A 634 25.88 -29.65 -14.34
N THR A 635 25.85 -30.92 -14.74
CA THR A 635 25.76 -31.33 -16.14
C THR A 635 24.37 -31.06 -16.74
N GLN A 636 23.30 -31.19 -15.94
CA GLN A 636 21.95 -30.77 -16.35
C GLN A 636 21.89 -29.26 -16.62
N SER A 637 22.52 -28.42 -15.79
CA SER A 637 22.63 -26.98 -16.05
C SER A 637 23.30 -26.68 -17.38
N THR A 638 24.39 -27.37 -17.73
CA THR A 638 25.06 -27.16 -19.03
C THR A 638 24.17 -27.54 -20.22
N LEU A 639 23.26 -28.51 -20.12
CA LEU A 639 22.27 -28.76 -21.20
C LEU A 639 21.35 -27.55 -21.46
N LEU A 640 20.97 -26.78 -20.42
CA LEU A 640 20.22 -25.53 -20.61
C LEU A 640 21.09 -24.45 -21.29
N ASP A 641 22.38 -24.40 -20.94
CA ASP A 641 23.32 -23.42 -21.50
C ASP A 641 23.65 -23.72 -22.98
N ASP A 642 23.74 -24.99 -23.35
CA ASP A 642 23.94 -25.49 -24.72
C ASP A 642 22.79 -25.08 -25.64
N VAL A 643 21.56 -25.43 -25.25
CA VAL A 643 20.34 -25.09 -25.99
C VAL A 643 20.15 -23.57 -26.06
N CYS A 644 20.52 -22.84 -25.00
CA CYS A 644 20.50 -21.39 -25.01
C CYS A 644 21.52 -20.80 -26.00
N PHE A 645 22.74 -21.33 -26.02
CA PHE A 645 23.77 -20.91 -26.98
C PHE A 645 23.33 -21.16 -28.42
N GLU A 646 22.78 -22.34 -28.74
CA GLU A 646 22.28 -22.68 -30.08
C GLU A 646 21.20 -21.71 -30.56
N LYS A 647 20.22 -21.38 -29.70
CA LYS A 647 19.16 -20.41 -30.04
C LYS A 647 19.72 -19.00 -30.21
N VAL A 648 20.59 -18.53 -29.31
CA VAL A 648 21.24 -17.21 -29.42
C VAL A 648 22.09 -17.11 -30.69
N LEU A 649 22.89 -18.14 -31.00
CA LEU A 649 23.73 -18.21 -32.20
C LEU A 649 22.90 -18.08 -33.48
N SER A 650 21.74 -18.73 -33.55
CA SER A 650 20.87 -18.67 -34.73
C SER A 650 20.38 -17.25 -35.07
N PHE A 651 20.14 -16.41 -34.05
CA PHE A 651 19.79 -15.00 -34.24
C PHE A 651 21.01 -14.11 -34.52
N VAL A 652 22.15 -14.35 -33.85
CA VAL A 652 23.38 -13.57 -34.05
C VAL A 652 23.96 -13.80 -35.45
N GLN A 653 23.87 -15.01 -36.00
CA GLN A 653 24.24 -15.32 -37.39
C GLN A 653 23.40 -14.55 -38.42
N GLN A 654 22.16 -14.17 -38.07
CA GLN A 654 21.30 -13.30 -38.88
C GLN A 654 21.59 -11.79 -38.66
N GLY A 655 22.64 -11.46 -37.89
CA GLY A 655 23.07 -10.09 -37.58
C GLY A 655 22.32 -9.40 -36.44
N HIS A 656 21.29 -10.07 -35.89
CA HIS A 656 20.38 -9.50 -34.89
C HIS A 656 21.00 -9.41 -33.48
N GLN A 657 20.44 -8.54 -32.65
CA GLN A 657 20.79 -8.40 -31.23
C GLN A 657 19.83 -9.20 -30.35
N VAL A 658 20.36 -9.79 -29.28
CA VAL A 658 19.64 -10.71 -28.40
C VAL A 658 19.80 -10.29 -26.93
N LEU A 659 18.68 -10.25 -26.20
CA LEU A 659 18.66 -10.17 -24.74
C LEU A 659 18.52 -11.57 -24.15
N VAL A 660 19.36 -11.93 -23.19
CA VAL A 660 19.33 -13.26 -22.55
C VAL A 660 19.08 -13.09 -21.06
N PHE A 661 17.89 -13.47 -20.60
CA PHE A 661 17.46 -13.34 -19.23
C PHE A 661 17.82 -14.56 -18.39
N VAL A 662 18.42 -14.33 -17.23
CA VAL A 662 18.78 -15.35 -16.23
C VAL A 662 18.27 -14.96 -14.84
N HIS A 663 18.11 -15.96 -13.99
CA HIS A 663 17.52 -15.85 -12.65
C HIS A 663 18.46 -15.33 -11.55
N SER A 664 19.78 -15.19 -11.80
CA SER A 664 20.70 -14.63 -10.79
C SER A 664 21.84 -13.82 -11.41
N ARG A 665 22.42 -12.92 -10.60
CA ARG A 665 23.54 -12.06 -11.01
C ARG A 665 24.77 -12.89 -11.39
N ASN A 666 25.17 -13.83 -10.52
CA ASN A 666 26.31 -14.72 -10.81
C ASN A 666 26.06 -15.64 -12.03
N ALA A 667 24.80 -15.86 -12.43
CA ALA A 667 24.50 -16.60 -13.66
C ALA A 667 24.75 -15.78 -14.93
N THR A 668 24.68 -14.43 -14.92
CA THR A 668 24.99 -13.62 -16.11
C THR A 668 26.47 -13.77 -16.50
N GLU A 669 27.37 -13.66 -15.51
CA GLU A 669 28.81 -13.80 -15.70
C GLU A 669 29.20 -15.21 -16.15
N LYS A 670 28.64 -16.24 -15.50
CA LYS A 670 28.85 -17.64 -15.88
C LYS A 670 28.38 -17.92 -17.31
N LEU A 671 27.20 -17.44 -17.68
CA LEU A 671 26.64 -17.68 -19.02
C LEU A 671 27.43 -16.94 -20.11
N VAL A 672 27.84 -15.68 -19.88
CA VAL A 672 28.72 -14.95 -20.82
C VAL A 672 30.07 -15.63 -20.97
N THR A 673 30.66 -16.11 -19.87
CA THR A 673 31.93 -16.87 -19.91
C THR A 673 31.75 -18.15 -20.70
N TYR A 674 30.67 -18.90 -20.47
CA TYR A 674 30.35 -20.12 -21.22
C TYR A 674 30.16 -19.85 -22.71
N PHE A 675 29.39 -18.82 -23.06
CA PHE A 675 29.15 -18.41 -24.44
C PHE A 675 30.46 -18.01 -25.15
N ARG A 676 31.36 -17.27 -24.49
CA ARG A 676 32.69 -16.96 -25.03
C ARG A 676 33.51 -18.21 -25.30
N THR A 677 33.57 -19.16 -24.36
CA THR A 677 34.31 -20.42 -24.54
C THR A 677 33.74 -21.26 -25.68
N ARG A 678 32.42 -21.46 -25.74
CA ARG A 678 31.76 -22.25 -26.79
C ARG A 678 31.84 -21.57 -28.15
N ALA A 679 31.74 -20.24 -28.21
CA ALA A 679 31.93 -19.48 -29.45
C ALA A 679 33.36 -19.56 -30.00
N SER A 680 34.39 -19.54 -29.13
CA SER A 680 35.77 -19.79 -29.57
C SER A 680 35.92 -21.17 -30.21
N GLN A 681 35.38 -22.22 -29.56
CA GLN A 681 35.41 -23.59 -30.08
C GLN A 681 34.67 -23.76 -31.42
N GLU A 682 33.55 -23.06 -31.63
CA GLU A 682 32.86 -23.05 -32.91
C GLU A 682 33.58 -22.22 -33.98
N ALA A 683 34.20 -21.10 -33.60
CA ALA A 683 34.98 -20.28 -34.53
C ALA A 683 36.24 -21.03 -35.04
N ASP A 684 36.89 -21.81 -34.18
CA ASP A 684 38.02 -22.68 -34.54
C ASP A 684 37.60 -23.74 -35.57
N LYS A 685 36.38 -24.30 -35.46
CA LYS A 685 35.80 -25.22 -36.47
C LYS A 685 35.44 -24.52 -37.78
N LEU A 686 34.89 -23.31 -37.69
CA LEU A 686 34.36 -22.56 -38.84
C LEU A 686 35.41 -21.73 -39.60
N ARG A 687 36.63 -21.60 -39.07
CA ARG A 687 37.77 -20.86 -39.67
C ARG A 687 37.42 -19.43 -40.14
N ASN A 688 36.54 -18.74 -39.42
CA ASN A 688 36.01 -17.44 -39.84
C ASN A 688 36.39 -16.32 -38.87
N GLU A 689 37.46 -15.61 -39.22
CA GLU A 689 38.12 -14.58 -38.40
C GLU A 689 37.20 -13.39 -38.07
N SER A 690 36.26 -13.06 -38.97
CA SER A 690 35.28 -12.00 -38.76
C SER A 690 34.33 -12.31 -37.59
N LEU A 691 33.83 -13.55 -37.50
CA LEU A 691 32.98 -14.03 -36.41
C LEU A 691 33.75 -14.07 -35.08
N TYR A 692 35.03 -14.46 -35.11
CA TYR A 692 35.89 -14.50 -33.93
C TYR A 692 35.96 -13.14 -33.21
N SER A 693 36.11 -12.04 -33.96
CA SER A 693 36.10 -10.68 -33.40
C SER A 693 34.75 -10.29 -32.77
N MET A 694 33.64 -10.69 -33.38
CA MET A 694 32.29 -10.44 -32.85
C MET A 694 32.05 -11.20 -31.54
N PHE A 695 32.59 -12.42 -31.41
CA PHE A 695 32.44 -13.24 -30.21
C PHE A 695 33.40 -12.88 -29.07
N GLN A 696 34.55 -12.25 -29.33
CA GLN A 696 35.39 -11.76 -28.24
C GLN A 696 34.77 -10.56 -27.50
N PHE A 697 34.20 -9.59 -28.25
CA PHE A 697 33.80 -8.29 -27.68
C PHE A 697 32.28 -8.00 -27.70
N GLY A 698 31.47 -8.79 -28.42
CA GLY A 698 30.03 -8.56 -28.58
C GLY A 698 29.12 -8.95 -27.40
N TYR A 699 29.69 -9.30 -26.24
CA TYR A 699 28.95 -9.75 -25.05
C TYR A 699 28.94 -8.72 -23.92
N GLY A 700 27.75 -8.42 -23.37
CA GLY A 700 27.54 -7.55 -22.21
C GLY A 700 26.77 -8.22 -21.07
N ILE A 701 26.79 -7.59 -19.89
CA ILE A 701 26.10 -8.05 -18.68
C ILE A 701 25.28 -6.90 -18.07
N HIS A 702 24.06 -7.15 -17.60
CA HIS A 702 23.26 -6.14 -16.89
C HIS A 702 22.45 -6.71 -15.72
N HIS A 703 22.73 -6.25 -14.51
CA HIS A 703 21.95 -6.58 -13.33
C HIS A 703 22.00 -5.49 -12.27
N ALA A 704 21.01 -5.45 -11.37
CA ALA A 704 20.84 -4.40 -10.37
C ALA A 704 22.06 -4.14 -9.45
N GLY A 705 22.93 -5.14 -9.24
CA GLY A 705 24.16 -4.97 -8.46
C GLY A 705 25.32 -4.28 -9.18
N LEU A 706 25.25 -4.06 -10.50
CA LEU A 706 26.22 -3.18 -11.18
C LEU A 706 25.96 -1.72 -10.79
N MET A 707 27.03 -0.92 -10.74
CA MET A 707 26.91 0.51 -10.49
C MET A 707 26.02 1.16 -11.55
N ARG A 708 25.30 2.23 -11.18
CA ARG A 708 24.37 2.91 -12.09
C ARG A 708 25.09 3.44 -13.34
N GLN A 709 26.33 3.90 -13.20
CA GLN A 709 27.15 4.39 -14.31
C GLN A 709 27.45 3.29 -15.33
N ASP A 710 27.87 2.10 -14.87
CA ASP A 710 28.17 0.95 -15.72
C ASP A 710 26.92 0.47 -16.47
N ARG A 711 25.77 0.40 -15.78
CA ARG A 711 24.49 0.03 -16.42
C ARG A 711 24.12 0.99 -17.54
N LEU A 712 24.19 2.30 -17.29
CA LEU A 712 23.92 3.33 -18.31
C LEU A 712 24.91 3.27 -19.48
N ALA A 713 26.18 2.89 -19.24
CA ALA A 713 27.16 2.69 -20.31
C ALA A 713 26.81 1.46 -21.17
N ILE A 714 26.47 0.33 -20.54
CA ILE A 714 26.12 -0.93 -21.23
C ILE A 714 24.81 -0.78 -22.01
N GLU A 715 23.82 -0.08 -21.45
CA GLU A 715 22.56 0.27 -22.14
C GLU A 715 22.83 1.08 -23.41
N LYS A 716 23.69 2.11 -23.35
CA LYS A 716 24.10 2.90 -24.52
C LYS A 716 24.87 2.08 -25.56
N LEU A 717 25.78 1.21 -25.13
CA LEU A 717 26.56 0.34 -26.02
C LEU A 717 25.69 -0.71 -26.73
N PHE A 718 24.66 -1.24 -26.05
CA PHE A 718 23.68 -2.13 -26.67
C PHE A 718 22.76 -1.36 -27.64
N ALA A 719 22.25 -0.19 -27.24
CA ALA A 719 21.44 0.66 -28.12
C ALA A 719 22.20 1.11 -29.39
N GLY A 720 23.51 1.37 -29.26
CA GLY A 720 24.41 1.67 -30.39
C GLY A 720 24.82 0.48 -31.26
N GLY A 721 24.34 -0.73 -30.96
CA GLY A 721 24.60 -1.93 -31.77
C GLY A 721 25.96 -2.63 -31.53
N TYR A 722 26.80 -2.08 -30.64
CA TYR A 722 28.14 -2.62 -30.34
C TYR A 722 28.08 -3.96 -29.58
N ILE A 723 27.10 -4.11 -28.69
CA ILE A 723 26.85 -5.36 -27.96
C ILE A 723 25.79 -6.17 -28.72
N LYS A 724 26.13 -7.39 -29.16
CA LYS A 724 25.22 -8.29 -29.87
C LYS A 724 24.39 -9.16 -28.92
N VAL A 725 24.98 -9.60 -27.80
CA VAL A 725 24.31 -10.43 -26.79
C VAL A 725 24.46 -9.79 -25.42
N LEU A 726 23.34 -9.43 -24.79
CA LEU A 726 23.32 -8.85 -23.46
C LEU A 726 22.63 -9.79 -22.47
N CYS A 727 23.43 -10.39 -21.58
CA CYS A 727 22.94 -11.28 -20.53
C CYS A 727 22.49 -10.46 -19.31
N CYS A 728 21.23 -10.57 -18.92
CA CYS A 728 20.62 -9.70 -17.91
C CYS A 728 19.71 -10.43 -16.92
N THR A 729 19.39 -9.77 -15.81
CA THR A 729 18.35 -10.23 -14.87
C THR A 729 17.00 -9.57 -15.17
N ALA A 730 15.89 -10.18 -14.71
CA ALA A 730 14.52 -9.67 -14.93
C ALA A 730 14.31 -8.19 -14.59
N THR A 731 15.12 -7.62 -13.69
CA THR A 731 15.16 -6.18 -13.37
C THR A 731 15.33 -5.25 -14.58
N LEU A 732 15.96 -5.70 -15.68
CA LEU A 732 16.06 -4.92 -16.91
C LEU A 732 14.71 -4.80 -17.62
N ALA A 733 13.91 -5.88 -17.64
CA ALA A 733 12.64 -5.92 -18.35
C ALA A 733 11.63 -4.89 -17.83
N TRP A 734 11.63 -4.65 -16.51
CA TRP A 734 10.77 -3.65 -15.86
C TRP A 734 11.37 -2.24 -15.82
N GLY A 735 12.70 -2.11 -15.77
CA GLY A 735 13.37 -0.87 -15.37
C GLY A 735 13.97 0.00 -16.47
N VAL A 736 14.09 -0.51 -17.71
CA VAL A 736 14.75 0.22 -18.81
C VAL A 736 14.06 -0.06 -20.14
N ASN A 737 13.76 0.98 -20.92
CA ASN A 737 13.31 0.81 -22.30
C ASN A 737 14.43 0.44 -23.29
N LEU A 738 14.90 -0.81 -23.21
CA LEU A 738 15.93 -1.38 -24.09
C LEU A 738 15.38 -2.59 -24.88
N PRO A 739 14.79 -2.38 -26.07
CA PRO A 739 14.26 -3.45 -26.90
C PRO A 739 15.33 -4.13 -27.77
N ALA A 740 15.10 -5.40 -28.13
CA ALA A 740 15.97 -6.22 -28.99
C ALA A 740 15.13 -7.08 -29.94
N TYR A 741 15.73 -7.63 -31.02
CA TYR A 741 15.00 -8.48 -31.97
C TYR A 741 14.48 -9.77 -31.33
N ALA A 742 15.36 -10.44 -30.58
CA ALA A 742 15.06 -11.67 -29.88
C ALA A 742 15.35 -11.52 -28.37
N VAL A 743 14.52 -12.18 -27.57
CA VAL A 743 14.66 -12.28 -26.13
C VAL A 743 14.58 -13.74 -25.73
N VAL A 744 15.55 -14.20 -24.93
CA VAL A 744 15.68 -15.61 -24.53
C VAL A 744 15.68 -15.70 -23.00
N ILE A 745 14.75 -16.43 -22.40
CA ILE A 745 14.75 -16.75 -20.96
C ILE A 745 15.46 -18.09 -20.78
N ARG A 746 16.66 -18.05 -20.17
CA ARG A 746 17.46 -19.23 -19.84
C ARG A 746 17.07 -19.72 -18.44
N GLY A 747 16.31 -20.80 -18.40
CA GLY A 747 15.86 -21.43 -17.17
C GLY A 747 14.72 -20.64 -16.53
N THR A 748 13.80 -21.37 -15.89
CA THR A 748 12.54 -20.81 -15.38
C THR A 748 12.36 -21.01 -13.87
N GLU A 749 13.46 -21.28 -13.17
CA GLU A 749 13.49 -21.62 -11.75
C GLU A 749 14.24 -20.52 -10.99
N ILE A 750 13.53 -19.78 -10.15
CA ILE A 750 14.08 -18.79 -9.23
C ILE A 750 14.16 -19.45 -7.85
N PHE A 751 15.32 -19.40 -7.21
CA PHE A 751 15.42 -19.81 -5.81
C PHE A 751 14.74 -18.76 -4.92
N ASP A 752 13.58 -19.11 -4.36
CA ASP A 752 12.90 -18.29 -3.37
C ASP A 752 13.64 -18.40 -2.03
N ALA A 753 14.16 -17.27 -1.58
CA ALA A 753 14.80 -17.19 -0.28
C ALA A 753 13.82 -17.55 0.84
N LYS A 754 12.67 -16.90 0.91
CA LYS A 754 11.71 -16.98 2.03
C LYS A 754 11.19 -18.41 2.23
N ARG A 755 10.94 -19.14 1.14
CA ARG A 755 10.39 -20.51 1.18
C ARG A 755 11.44 -21.63 1.19
N GLY A 756 12.72 -21.31 1.01
CA GLY A 756 13.78 -22.32 0.92
C GLY A 756 13.71 -23.22 -0.33
N ALA A 757 12.88 -22.86 -1.31
CA ALA A 757 12.52 -23.71 -2.45
C ALA A 757 12.75 -23.01 -3.79
N PHE A 758 12.81 -23.77 -4.89
CA PHE A 758 12.79 -23.20 -6.23
C PHE A 758 11.34 -22.92 -6.65
N ASN A 759 10.99 -21.64 -6.73
CA ASN A 759 9.76 -21.18 -7.34
C ASN A 759 9.95 -21.02 -8.86
N ASP A 760 8.83 -20.95 -9.57
CA ASP A 760 8.79 -20.65 -11.00
C ASP A 760 8.76 -19.13 -11.25
N ILE A 761 9.31 -18.67 -12.37
CA ILE A 761 9.19 -17.26 -12.81
C ILE A 761 7.71 -16.90 -12.98
N GLY A 762 7.31 -15.73 -12.47
CA GLY A 762 5.94 -15.23 -12.62
C GLY A 762 5.59 -14.93 -14.09
N VAL A 763 4.33 -15.17 -14.48
CA VAL A 763 3.86 -14.91 -15.85
C VAL A 763 4.05 -13.45 -16.24
N LEU A 764 3.88 -12.53 -15.28
CA LEU A 764 4.06 -11.09 -15.45
C LEU A 764 5.51 -10.76 -15.82
N ASP A 765 6.51 -11.33 -15.13
CA ASP A 765 7.92 -11.17 -15.49
C ASP A 765 8.18 -11.68 -16.92
N VAL A 766 7.65 -12.85 -17.26
CA VAL A 766 7.81 -13.44 -18.61
C VAL A 766 7.18 -12.53 -19.68
N GLN A 767 5.98 -12.00 -19.45
CA GLN A 767 5.32 -11.06 -20.36
C GLN A 767 6.10 -9.75 -20.51
N GLN A 768 6.64 -9.19 -19.43
CA GLN A 768 7.46 -7.96 -19.49
C GLN A 768 8.80 -8.20 -20.20
N ILE A 769 9.44 -9.35 -19.95
CA ILE A 769 10.63 -9.79 -20.68
C ILE A 769 10.32 -9.92 -22.18
N PHE A 770 9.24 -10.62 -22.53
CA PHE A 770 8.76 -10.74 -23.92
C PHE A 770 8.34 -9.40 -24.52
N GLY A 771 7.93 -8.42 -23.71
CA GLY A 771 7.66 -7.04 -24.10
C GLY A 771 8.88 -6.29 -24.65
N ARG A 772 10.11 -6.80 -24.41
CA ARG A 772 11.35 -6.26 -24.98
C ARG A 772 11.71 -6.87 -26.35
N ALA A 773 10.95 -7.84 -26.84
CA ALA A 773 11.18 -8.48 -28.15
C ALA A 773 10.48 -7.73 -29.30
N GLY A 774 11.25 -7.42 -30.34
CA GLY A 774 10.82 -6.66 -31.52
C GLY A 774 10.95 -5.15 -31.31
N ARG A 775 11.89 -4.52 -32.01
CA ARG A 775 12.09 -3.06 -32.01
C ARG A 775 11.11 -2.39 -32.97
N PRO A 776 10.22 -1.50 -32.49
CA PRO A 776 9.39 -0.68 -33.37
C PRO A 776 10.24 0.05 -34.41
N GLN A 777 9.70 0.26 -35.61
CA GLN A 777 10.35 0.89 -36.78
C GLN A 777 11.49 0.09 -37.44
N TYR A 778 12.25 -0.74 -36.71
CA TYR A 778 13.38 -1.50 -37.28
C TYR A 778 13.00 -2.90 -37.77
N GLU A 779 12.05 -3.57 -37.10
CA GLU A 779 11.85 -5.01 -37.23
C GLU A 779 10.38 -5.36 -37.49
N ARG A 780 10.13 -6.32 -38.41
CA ARG A 780 8.76 -6.76 -38.79
C ARG A 780 8.15 -7.78 -37.82
N LYS A 781 8.97 -8.43 -36.99
CA LYS A 781 8.58 -9.42 -35.98
C LYS A 781 9.63 -9.48 -34.88
N GLY A 782 9.20 -9.76 -33.65
CA GLY A 782 10.07 -10.11 -32.52
C GLY A 782 10.04 -11.61 -32.25
N HIS A 783 11.03 -12.13 -31.53
CA HIS A 783 11.04 -13.52 -31.06
C HIS A 783 11.22 -13.58 -29.54
N GLY A 784 10.28 -14.22 -28.83
CA GLY A 784 10.38 -14.53 -27.40
C GLY A 784 10.61 -16.03 -27.23
N VAL A 785 11.73 -16.42 -26.63
CA VAL A 785 12.11 -17.81 -26.41
C VAL A 785 12.15 -18.11 -24.92
N ILE A 786 11.48 -19.16 -24.46
CA ILE A 786 11.58 -19.70 -23.10
C ILE A 786 12.27 -21.05 -23.15
N ILE A 787 13.35 -21.20 -22.38
CA ILE A 787 14.08 -22.46 -22.22
C ILE A 787 13.84 -22.95 -20.79
N THR A 788 13.17 -24.08 -20.67
CA THR A 788 12.66 -24.63 -19.40
C THR A 788 12.83 -26.14 -19.37
N TRP A 789 12.63 -26.77 -18.21
CA TRP A 789 12.50 -28.24 -18.15
C TRP A 789 11.22 -28.68 -18.85
N HIS A 790 11.27 -29.83 -19.53
CA HIS A 790 10.13 -30.41 -20.27
C HIS A 790 8.85 -30.51 -19.40
N GLU A 791 9.00 -30.92 -18.15
CA GLU A 791 7.96 -30.95 -17.11
C GLU A 791 7.17 -29.63 -16.97
N LYS A 792 7.85 -28.50 -17.12
CA LYS A 792 7.31 -27.14 -16.92
C LYS A 792 6.94 -26.44 -18.23
N MET A 793 7.32 -27.00 -19.39
CA MET A 793 7.00 -26.44 -20.71
C MET A 793 5.49 -26.22 -20.89
N ASN A 794 4.68 -27.22 -20.56
CA ASN A 794 3.21 -27.12 -20.67
C ASN A 794 2.60 -26.09 -19.71
N LYS A 795 3.23 -25.83 -18.57
CA LYS A 795 2.80 -24.78 -17.62
C LYS A 795 3.01 -23.40 -18.24
N TYR A 796 4.22 -23.09 -18.73
CA TYR A 796 4.47 -21.78 -19.34
C TYR A 796 3.68 -21.57 -20.63
N LEU A 797 3.52 -22.62 -21.45
CA LEU A 797 2.68 -22.60 -22.63
C LEU A 797 1.21 -22.29 -22.28
N SER A 798 0.63 -22.97 -21.29
CA SER A 798 -0.75 -22.69 -20.87
C SER A 798 -0.90 -21.30 -20.22
N MET A 799 0.07 -20.86 -19.42
CA MET A 799 0.03 -19.57 -18.74
C MET A 799 0.17 -18.37 -19.68
N LEU A 800 0.98 -18.46 -20.75
CA LEU A 800 1.09 -17.40 -21.74
C LEU A 800 -0.04 -17.43 -22.78
N VAL A 801 -0.51 -18.62 -23.18
CA VAL A 801 -1.58 -18.75 -24.19
C VAL A 801 -2.98 -18.52 -23.59
N ARG A 802 -3.23 -18.92 -22.34
CA ARG A 802 -4.54 -18.69 -21.68
C ARG A 802 -4.60 -17.42 -20.83
N GLN A 803 -3.44 -16.81 -20.55
CA GLN A 803 -3.23 -15.71 -19.59
C GLN A 803 -3.68 -16.08 -18.16
N ALA A 804 -2.84 -15.81 -17.14
CA ALA A 804 -3.19 -16.14 -15.75
C ALA A 804 -4.18 -15.10 -15.18
N PRO A 805 -5.31 -15.51 -14.57
CA PRO A 805 -6.29 -14.57 -14.00
C PRO A 805 -5.68 -13.74 -12.87
N ILE A 806 -6.01 -12.44 -12.83
CA ILE A 806 -5.57 -11.54 -11.76
C ILE A 806 -6.38 -11.85 -10.49
N GLU A 807 -5.70 -12.31 -9.43
CA GLU A 807 -6.28 -12.60 -8.11
C GLU A 807 -5.62 -11.76 -7.01
N SER A 808 -6.41 -11.23 -6.08
CA SER A 808 -5.96 -10.37 -4.99
C SER A 808 -5.06 -11.10 -3.99
N GLN A 809 -4.11 -10.36 -3.41
CA GLN A 809 -3.28 -10.81 -2.29
C GLN A 809 -3.64 -10.13 -0.95
N PHE A 810 -4.73 -9.35 -0.89
CA PHE A 810 -5.02 -8.38 0.19
C PHE A 810 -4.98 -8.97 1.59
N MET A 811 -5.59 -10.14 1.78
CA MET A 811 -5.78 -10.78 3.10
C MET A 811 -4.47 -11.02 3.86
N LYS A 812 -3.34 -11.20 3.16
CA LYS A 812 -2.00 -11.34 3.77
C LYS A 812 -1.53 -10.08 4.49
N SER A 813 -2.13 -8.93 4.19
CA SER A 813 -1.74 -7.61 4.69
C SER A 813 -2.86 -6.89 5.46
N LEU A 814 -3.95 -7.62 5.78
CA LEU A 814 -5.16 -7.06 6.39
C LEU A 814 -4.86 -6.29 7.67
N TYR A 815 -4.08 -6.85 8.60
CA TYR A 815 -3.70 -6.21 9.87
C TYR A 815 -3.03 -4.85 9.65
N ASN A 816 -2.05 -4.79 8.74
CA ASN A 816 -1.24 -3.60 8.45
C ASN A 816 -2.06 -2.49 7.79
N ASN A 817 -2.96 -2.85 6.86
CA ASN A 817 -3.80 -1.87 6.16
C ASN A 817 -4.98 -1.41 7.03
N LEU A 818 -5.60 -2.31 7.80
CA LEU A 818 -6.66 -1.97 8.76
C LEU A 818 -6.14 -1.01 9.84
N ASN A 819 -4.98 -1.29 10.44
CA ASN A 819 -4.34 -0.38 11.39
C ASN A 819 -4.05 1.00 10.77
N ALA A 820 -3.67 1.06 9.50
CA ALA A 820 -3.39 2.32 8.82
C ALA A 820 -4.63 3.20 8.65
N GLU A 821 -5.76 2.62 8.24
CA GLU A 821 -7.03 3.35 8.09
C GLU A 821 -7.66 3.74 9.44
N ILE A 822 -7.53 2.91 10.48
CA ILE A 822 -7.92 3.29 11.86
C ILE A 822 -7.03 4.43 12.37
N SER A 823 -5.72 4.41 12.07
CA SER A 823 -4.77 5.46 12.47
C SER A 823 -5.06 6.81 11.81
N LEU A 824 -5.52 6.81 10.55
CA LEU A 824 -5.96 8.01 9.84
C LEU A 824 -7.17 8.68 10.50
N GLY A 825 -8.08 7.91 11.09
CA GLY A 825 -9.39 8.38 11.57
C GLY A 825 -9.39 9.37 12.76
N ILE A 826 -8.25 9.60 13.43
CA ILE A 826 -8.23 10.37 14.70
C ILE A 826 -7.55 11.75 14.57
N VAL A 827 -6.65 11.98 13.60
CA VAL A 827 -5.73 13.12 13.66
C VAL A 827 -6.38 14.49 13.33
N SER A 828 -7.63 14.52 12.83
CA SER A 828 -8.38 15.80 12.69
C SER A 828 -8.93 16.37 14.01
N MET A 829 -8.87 15.65 15.13
CA MET A 829 -9.63 15.99 16.33
C MET A 829 -8.89 16.84 17.40
N GLN A 830 -7.70 17.39 17.10
CA GLN A 830 -6.83 17.96 18.14
C GLN A 830 -6.60 19.48 18.12
N LEU A 831 -7.09 20.23 17.12
CA LEU A 831 -6.82 21.68 17.01
C LEU A 831 -7.96 22.57 16.48
N THR A 832 -9.18 22.06 16.27
CA THR A 832 -10.32 22.89 15.81
C THR A 832 -11.46 22.89 16.83
N HIS A 833 -11.79 24.10 17.32
CA HIS A 833 -12.75 24.43 18.37
C HIS A 833 -13.99 23.53 18.52
N PHE A 834 -14.33 23.28 19.80
CA PHE A 834 -15.40 22.45 20.38
C PHE A 834 -16.85 22.70 19.89
N TYR A 835 -17.09 23.62 18.94
CA TYR A 835 -18.44 24.07 18.55
C TYR A 835 -18.97 23.53 17.21
N LEU A 836 -18.29 22.56 16.58
CA LEU A 836 -18.73 21.96 15.30
C LEU A 836 -19.07 20.46 15.41
N PHE A 837 -19.77 20.07 16.48
CA PHE A 837 -20.17 18.67 16.74
C PHE A 837 -21.14 18.07 15.69
N VAL A 838 -21.65 18.89 14.75
CA VAL A 838 -22.63 18.49 13.73
C VAL A 838 -22.04 18.40 12.31
N SER A 839 -20.81 18.88 12.05
CA SER A 839 -20.29 19.02 10.66
C SER A 839 -18.89 18.45 10.40
N LEU A 840 -18.38 17.53 11.22
CA LEU A 840 -17.10 16.82 10.97
C LEU A 840 -17.21 15.29 11.14
N ARG A 841 -18.06 14.64 10.32
CA ARG A 841 -18.17 13.16 10.21
C ARG A 841 -17.02 12.51 9.41
N TYR A 842 -15.81 13.09 9.45
CA TYR A 842 -14.67 12.70 8.61
C TYR A 842 -13.82 11.58 9.25
N ARG A 843 -14.44 10.44 9.55
CA ARG A 843 -13.76 9.24 10.07
C ARG A 843 -13.64 8.17 8.99
N THR A 844 -12.43 7.69 8.72
CA THR A 844 -12.22 6.60 7.75
C THR A 844 -12.56 5.24 8.35
N ILE A 845 -12.07 4.89 9.53
CA ILE A 845 -12.56 3.72 10.28
C ILE A 845 -12.59 4.03 11.77
N SER A 846 -13.76 3.85 12.40
CA SER A 846 -13.96 3.97 13.85
C SER A 846 -14.87 2.89 14.46
N ASN A 847 -15.36 1.97 13.63
CA ASN A 847 -16.13 0.80 14.06
C ASN A 847 -16.00 -0.34 13.04
N ILE A 848 -16.37 -1.55 13.43
CA ILE A 848 -16.32 -2.75 12.57
C ILE A 848 -17.12 -2.56 11.27
N THR A 849 -18.28 -1.89 11.31
CA THR A 849 -19.11 -1.66 10.11
C THR A 849 -18.40 -0.78 9.08
N GLU A 850 -17.80 0.33 9.51
CA GLU A 850 -16.99 1.22 8.66
C GLU A 850 -15.76 0.52 8.05
N ALA A 851 -15.21 -0.49 8.75
CA ALA A 851 -14.12 -1.33 8.26
C ALA A 851 -14.59 -2.37 7.24
N VAL A 852 -15.77 -2.96 7.43
CA VAL A 852 -16.39 -3.86 6.44
C VAL A 852 -16.72 -3.08 5.16
N GLU A 853 -17.30 -1.89 5.28
CA GLU A 853 -17.54 -1.01 4.12
C GLU A 853 -16.23 -0.58 3.43
N TRP A 854 -15.15 -0.32 4.18
CA TRP A 854 -13.83 -0.09 3.58
C TRP A 854 -13.33 -1.29 2.76
N LEU A 855 -13.49 -2.52 3.28
CA LEU A 855 -13.09 -3.73 2.56
C LEU A 855 -13.91 -3.95 1.27
N LYS A 856 -15.15 -3.45 1.18
CA LYS A 856 -15.95 -3.55 -0.05
C LYS A 856 -15.38 -2.75 -1.23
N TYR A 857 -14.50 -1.78 -1.00
CA TYR A 857 -13.75 -1.08 -2.06
C TYR A 857 -12.48 -1.82 -2.53
N SER A 858 -12.11 -2.93 -1.90
CA SER A 858 -10.94 -3.72 -2.29
C SER A 858 -11.19 -4.55 -3.55
N TYR A 859 -10.12 -4.89 -4.28
CA TYR A 859 -10.20 -5.86 -5.38
C TYR A 859 -10.47 -7.27 -4.83
N PHE A 860 -10.00 -7.56 -3.61
CA PHE A 860 -10.36 -8.76 -2.85
C PHE A 860 -11.88 -8.97 -2.76
N TYR A 861 -12.68 -7.97 -2.40
CA TYR A 861 -14.13 -8.14 -2.25
C TYR A 861 -14.81 -8.60 -3.56
N ILE A 862 -14.45 -7.97 -4.67
CA ILE A 862 -14.98 -8.31 -6.00
C ILE A 862 -14.57 -9.74 -6.38
N ARG A 863 -13.28 -10.08 -6.21
CA ARG A 863 -12.78 -11.42 -6.51
C ARG A 863 -13.29 -12.52 -5.57
N ALA A 864 -13.57 -12.19 -4.30
CA ALA A 864 -14.18 -13.12 -3.35
C ALA A 864 -15.63 -13.47 -3.73
N LYS A 865 -16.37 -12.54 -4.36
CA LYS A 865 -17.71 -12.83 -4.93
C LYS A 865 -17.61 -13.56 -6.27
N ALA A 866 -16.65 -13.23 -7.12
CA ALA A 866 -16.49 -13.84 -8.45
C ALA A 866 -15.84 -15.25 -8.43
N ASN A 867 -14.95 -15.52 -7.47
CA ASN A 867 -14.24 -16.80 -7.32
C ASN A 867 -14.07 -17.17 -5.83
N PRO A 868 -15.16 -17.46 -5.09
CA PRO A 868 -15.12 -17.64 -3.64
C PRO A 868 -14.18 -18.76 -3.19
N MET A 869 -14.08 -19.85 -3.97
CA MET A 869 -13.21 -20.99 -3.65
C MET A 869 -11.72 -20.62 -3.55
N ALA A 870 -11.24 -19.66 -4.35
CA ALA A 870 -9.85 -19.22 -4.28
C ALA A 870 -9.49 -18.51 -2.97
N TYR A 871 -10.50 -18.01 -2.25
CA TYR A 871 -10.36 -17.28 -0.98
C TYR A 871 -10.88 -18.11 0.23
N GLY A 872 -11.09 -19.42 0.03
CA GLY A 872 -11.57 -20.33 1.08
C GLY A 872 -13.05 -20.20 1.42
N ILE A 873 -13.84 -19.54 0.58
CA ILE A 873 -15.28 -19.34 0.76
C ILE A 873 -16.01 -20.43 -0.05
N THR A 874 -16.98 -21.12 0.55
CA THR A 874 -17.80 -22.10 -0.17
C THR A 874 -18.97 -21.42 -0.90
N TYR A 875 -19.42 -21.99 -2.01
CA TYR A 875 -20.62 -21.47 -2.71
C TYR A 875 -21.88 -21.51 -1.84
N GLU A 876 -21.98 -22.45 -0.90
CA GLU A 876 -23.08 -22.49 0.08
C GLU A 876 -23.01 -21.29 1.04
N SER A 877 -21.81 -20.91 1.51
CA SER A 877 -21.61 -19.71 2.32
C SER A 877 -21.97 -18.44 1.54
N LEU A 878 -21.50 -18.30 0.29
CA LEU A 878 -21.83 -17.15 -0.56
C LEU A 878 -23.34 -17.08 -0.89
N SER A 879 -24.03 -18.21 -0.99
CA SER A 879 -25.50 -18.24 -1.19
C SER A 879 -26.28 -17.75 0.04
N LYS A 880 -25.72 -17.93 1.24
CA LYS A 880 -26.31 -17.44 2.50
C LYS A 880 -25.93 -15.98 2.81
N ASP A 881 -24.73 -15.56 2.43
CA ASP A 881 -24.19 -14.20 2.59
C ASP A 881 -23.70 -13.63 1.23
N PRO A 882 -24.61 -13.19 0.33
CA PRO A 882 -24.26 -12.76 -1.02
C PRO A 882 -23.37 -11.50 -1.08
N ASP A 883 -23.37 -10.70 -0.01
CA ASP A 883 -22.54 -9.49 0.12
C ASP A 883 -21.33 -9.70 1.04
N LEU A 884 -21.03 -10.95 1.42
CA LEU A 884 -19.92 -11.35 2.28
C LEU A 884 -19.83 -10.54 3.58
N THR A 885 -20.95 -9.98 4.06
CA THR A 885 -20.96 -9.04 5.18
C THR A 885 -20.69 -9.74 6.51
N GLU A 886 -21.18 -10.97 6.70
CA GLU A 886 -20.86 -11.79 7.88
C GLU A 886 -19.40 -12.26 7.83
N TYR A 887 -18.95 -12.75 6.67
CA TYR A 887 -17.56 -13.18 6.45
C TYR A 887 -16.55 -12.05 6.70
N LEU A 888 -16.78 -10.88 6.12
CA LEU A 888 -15.94 -9.69 6.31
C LEU A 888 -15.99 -9.21 7.77
N THR A 889 -17.17 -9.21 8.40
CA THR A 889 -17.31 -8.85 9.82
C THR A 889 -16.47 -9.76 10.72
N ALA A 890 -16.49 -11.08 10.47
CA ALA A 890 -15.68 -12.03 11.21
C ALA A 890 -14.18 -11.75 11.03
N LYS A 891 -13.72 -11.55 9.80
CA LYS A 891 -12.30 -11.27 9.50
C LYS A 891 -11.82 -9.92 10.04
N VAL A 892 -12.65 -8.89 10.04
CA VAL A 892 -12.32 -7.59 10.66
C VAL A 892 -12.27 -7.71 12.18
N LYS A 893 -13.17 -8.48 12.82
CA LYS A 893 -13.13 -8.73 14.27
C LYS A 893 -11.87 -9.48 14.69
N GLU A 894 -11.52 -10.56 13.99
CA GLU A 894 -10.26 -11.31 14.17
C GLU A 894 -9.05 -10.38 14.05
N ALA A 895 -8.99 -9.58 12.98
CA ALA A 895 -7.90 -8.60 12.78
C ALA A 895 -7.86 -7.53 13.90
N SER A 896 -9.01 -7.07 14.37
CA SER A 896 -9.10 -6.07 15.44
C SER A 896 -8.66 -6.61 16.80
N GLN A 897 -8.98 -7.89 17.09
CA GLN A 897 -8.53 -8.57 18.32
C GLN A 897 -7.01 -8.70 18.37
N MET A 898 -6.37 -9.12 17.28
CA MET A 898 -4.90 -9.22 17.21
C MET A 898 -4.22 -7.85 17.30
N LEU A 899 -4.78 -6.83 16.64
CA LEU A 899 -4.27 -5.45 16.72
C LEU A 899 -4.41 -4.83 18.13
N ASP A 900 -5.45 -5.19 18.88
CA ASP A 900 -5.66 -4.76 20.27
C ASP A 900 -4.73 -5.49 21.24
N PHE A 901 -4.54 -6.81 21.05
CA PHE A 901 -3.56 -7.62 21.78
C PHE A 901 -2.13 -7.05 21.65
N ASN A 902 -1.74 -6.62 20.44
CA ASN A 902 -0.46 -5.95 20.19
C ASN A 902 -0.45 -4.45 20.56
N GLN A 903 -1.51 -3.95 21.21
CA GLN A 903 -1.66 -2.56 21.67
C GLN A 903 -1.57 -1.51 20.55
N MET A 904 -1.80 -1.90 19.29
CA MET A 904 -1.78 -1.01 18.12
C MET A 904 -3.10 -0.24 17.99
N ILE A 905 -4.21 -0.86 18.39
CA ILE A 905 -5.52 -0.21 18.52
C ILE A 905 -6.09 -0.43 19.93
N ARG A 906 -7.23 0.20 20.19
CA ARG A 906 -8.20 -0.15 21.23
C ARG A 906 -9.45 -0.68 20.54
N PHE A 907 -9.83 -1.91 20.88
CA PHE A 907 -11.03 -2.56 20.35
C PHE A 907 -12.02 -2.89 21.47
N ASP A 908 -13.23 -2.34 21.39
CA ASP A 908 -14.36 -2.76 22.22
C ASP A 908 -15.16 -3.82 21.45
N SER A 909 -15.12 -5.06 21.93
CA SER A 909 -15.80 -6.20 21.32
C SER A 909 -17.33 -6.17 21.45
N ALA A 910 -17.86 -5.44 22.43
CA ALA A 910 -19.30 -5.34 22.70
C ALA A 910 -19.94 -4.24 21.83
N THR A 911 -19.31 -3.06 21.72
CA THR A 911 -19.82 -1.97 20.86
C THR A 911 -19.30 -2.03 19.42
N GLY A 912 -18.23 -2.80 19.17
CA GLY A 912 -17.54 -2.82 17.88
C GLY A 912 -16.73 -1.55 17.59
N PHE A 913 -16.43 -0.74 18.60
CA PHE A 913 -15.71 0.52 18.47
C PHE A 913 -14.19 0.29 18.30
N LEU A 914 -13.56 1.09 17.43
CA LEU A 914 -12.14 1.03 17.09
C LEU A 914 -11.48 2.40 17.29
N SER A 915 -10.33 2.43 17.95
CA SER A 915 -9.52 3.64 18.14
C SER A 915 -8.03 3.35 18.03
N ALA A 916 -7.26 4.10 17.24
CA ALA A 916 -5.82 3.90 17.15
C ALA A 916 -5.09 4.34 18.44
N THR A 917 -4.08 3.58 18.85
CA THR A 917 -3.10 4.02 19.85
C THR A 917 -1.97 4.83 19.17
N ASP A 918 -1.09 5.44 19.96
CA ASP A 918 0.13 6.05 19.41
C ASP A 918 1.05 4.99 18.77
N LEU A 919 1.05 3.74 19.24
CA LEU A 919 1.81 2.64 18.65
C LEU A 919 1.30 2.29 17.24
N GLY A 920 -0.02 2.17 17.08
CA GLY A 920 -0.65 1.94 15.76
C GLY A 920 -0.36 3.07 14.76
N ARG A 921 -0.42 4.33 15.23
CA ARG A 921 -0.06 5.52 14.42
C ARG A 921 1.39 5.48 13.97
N ILE A 922 2.33 5.17 14.86
CA ILE A 922 3.76 5.09 14.53
C ILE A 922 3.99 3.95 13.52
N ALA A 923 3.43 2.76 13.75
CA ALA A 923 3.54 1.65 12.81
C ALA A 923 3.01 2.01 11.40
N SER A 924 1.87 2.72 11.32
CA SER A 924 1.32 3.23 10.07
C SER A 924 2.23 4.27 9.40
N HIS A 925 2.69 5.28 10.15
CA HIS A 925 3.52 6.39 9.65
C HIS A 925 4.92 5.97 9.19
N PHE A 926 5.48 4.91 9.77
CA PHE A 926 6.80 4.37 9.42
C PHE A 926 6.74 3.10 8.58
N TYR A 927 5.54 2.62 8.26
CA TYR A 927 5.32 1.46 7.39
C TYR A 927 5.99 0.19 7.92
N ILE A 928 5.77 -0.07 9.21
CA ILE A 928 6.27 -1.24 9.94
C ILE A 928 5.18 -2.31 9.92
N THR A 929 5.59 -3.57 9.84
CA THR A 929 4.70 -4.73 9.94
C THR A 929 4.19 -4.95 11.37
N TYR A 930 2.95 -5.42 11.48
CA TYR A 930 2.32 -5.92 12.70
C TYR A 930 3.22 -6.87 13.48
N GLU A 931 3.87 -7.79 12.76
CA GLU A 931 4.74 -8.82 13.28
C GLU A 931 6.02 -8.20 13.91
N THR A 932 6.59 -7.15 13.33
CA THR A 932 7.74 -6.45 13.94
C THR A 932 7.33 -5.66 15.20
N ILE A 933 6.09 -5.16 15.28
CA ILE A 933 5.55 -4.56 16.52
C ILE A 933 5.36 -5.62 17.61
N GLU A 934 4.92 -6.83 17.24
CA GLU A 934 4.84 -7.99 18.12
C GLU A 934 6.22 -8.33 18.73
N THR A 935 7.25 -8.45 17.88
CA THR A 935 8.65 -8.65 18.30
C THR A 935 9.13 -7.55 19.26
N PHE A 936 8.81 -6.28 18.99
CA PHE A 936 9.22 -5.17 19.86
C PHE A 936 8.53 -5.18 21.23
N GLN A 937 7.26 -5.60 21.30
CA GLN A 937 6.45 -5.53 22.52
C GLN A 937 6.63 -6.75 23.43
N PHE A 938 6.63 -7.97 22.87
CA PHE A 938 6.78 -9.20 23.66
C PHE A 938 8.23 -9.67 23.77
N GLY A 939 9.05 -9.35 22.76
CA GLY A 939 10.44 -9.75 22.67
C GLY A 939 10.65 -11.16 22.11
N GLU A 940 11.86 -11.39 21.61
CA GLU A 940 12.36 -12.72 21.27
C GLU A 940 13.70 -12.92 21.99
N SER A 941 13.99 -14.16 22.42
CA SER A 941 15.20 -14.50 23.20
C SER A 941 15.43 -13.65 24.47
N GLY A 942 14.37 -13.07 25.04
CA GLY A 942 14.41 -12.29 26.29
C GLY A 942 14.67 -10.79 26.13
N ILE A 943 14.93 -10.29 24.92
CA ILE A 943 15.14 -8.87 24.64
C ILE A 943 13.82 -8.27 24.15
N LYS A 944 13.36 -7.18 24.76
CA LYS A 944 12.12 -6.45 24.42
C LYS A 944 12.26 -4.95 24.68
N LEU A 945 11.34 -4.14 24.16
CA LEU A 945 11.28 -2.72 24.50
C LEU A 945 11.04 -2.51 26.01
N SER A 946 11.95 -1.75 26.63
CA SER A 946 11.94 -1.42 28.06
C SER A 946 12.35 0.05 28.27
N GLU A 947 12.25 0.53 29.51
CA GLU A 947 12.68 1.89 29.88
C GLU A 947 14.20 2.10 29.77
N PHE A 948 14.98 1.02 29.86
CA PHE A 948 16.44 1.00 29.83
C PHE A 948 16.92 0.12 28.67
N LEU A 949 17.24 0.74 27.54
CA LEU A 949 17.80 0.07 26.37
C LEU A 949 19.26 0.44 26.17
N THR A 950 20.12 -0.55 26.02
CA THR A 950 21.50 -0.34 25.57
C THR A 950 21.59 -0.28 24.04
N ASP A 951 22.70 0.24 23.51
CA ASP A 951 22.99 0.18 22.06
C ASP A 951 22.96 -1.26 21.51
N TYR A 952 23.27 -2.27 22.34
CA TYR A 952 23.18 -3.68 21.97
C TYR A 952 21.72 -4.15 21.86
N ASP A 953 20.86 -3.81 22.83
CA ASP A 953 19.44 -4.18 22.81
C ASP A 953 18.73 -3.55 21.62
N ILE A 954 19.02 -2.27 21.35
CA ILE A 954 18.54 -1.51 20.18
C ILE A 954 18.92 -2.22 18.88
N LEU A 955 20.20 -2.58 18.74
CA LEU A 955 20.71 -3.27 17.56
C LEU A 955 20.11 -4.67 17.41
N SER A 956 19.94 -5.41 18.50
CA SER A 956 19.35 -6.75 18.51
C SER A 956 17.87 -6.74 18.09
N LEU A 957 17.06 -5.87 18.69
CA LEU A 957 15.63 -5.71 18.35
C LEU A 957 15.42 -5.33 16.89
N ILE A 958 16.21 -4.37 16.38
CA ILE A 958 16.16 -4.01 14.95
C ILE A 958 16.57 -5.20 14.08
N SER A 959 17.59 -5.97 14.48
CA SER A 959 18.07 -7.13 13.70
C SER A 959 17.09 -8.31 13.68
N MET A 960 16.19 -8.40 14.67
CA MET A 960 15.09 -9.37 14.74
C MET A 960 13.84 -8.95 13.95
N SER A 961 13.79 -7.72 13.40
CA SER A 961 12.60 -7.22 12.68
C SER A 961 12.26 -8.07 11.45
N THR A 962 10.97 -8.36 11.24
CA THR A 962 10.48 -9.28 10.20
C THR A 962 10.78 -8.82 8.78
N GLU A 963 11.01 -7.51 8.56
CA GLU A 963 11.57 -6.97 7.32
C GLU A 963 12.87 -7.68 6.89
N PHE A 964 13.65 -8.18 7.83
CA PHE A 964 14.93 -8.86 7.56
C PHE A 964 14.82 -10.39 7.42
N ALA A 965 13.65 -10.99 7.63
CA ALA A 965 13.43 -12.44 7.60
C ALA A 965 13.79 -13.12 6.25
N GLN A 966 13.91 -12.33 5.18
CA GLN A 966 14.33 -12.80 3.85
C GLN A 966 15.85 -12.86 3.63
N ILE A 967 16.66 -12.36 4.58
CA ILE A 967 18.12 -12.47 4.53
C ILE A 967 18.53 -13.90 4.89
N LYS A 968 19.48 -14.46 4.13
CA LYS A 968 19.96 -15.83 4.32
C LYS A 968 21.37 -15.88 4.88
N LEU A 969 21.64 -16.93 5.65
CA LEU A 969 23.01 -17.36 5.96
C LEU A 969 23.54 -18.18 4.77
N ARG A 970 24.83 -17.99 4.45
CA ARG A 970 25.55 -18.77 3.43
C ARG A 970 26.94 -19.11 3.96
N GLU A 971 27.35 -20.36 3.82
CA GLU A 971 28.61 -20.87 4.39
C GLU A 971 29.85 -20.15 3.84
N ASP A 972 29.82 -19.75 2.56
CA ASP A 972 30.90 -19.02 1.88
C ASP A 972 31.10 -17.58 2.39
N GLU A 973 30.14 -17.04 3.15
CA GLU A 973 30.19 -15.67 3.67
C GLU A 973 30.74 -15.57 5.10
N PHE A 974 30.77 -16.68 5.87
CA PHE A 974 31.17 -16.64 7.29
C PHE A 974 32.57 -16.07 7.50
N SER A 975 33.54 -16.49 6.68
CA SER A 975 34.91 -15.97 6.80
C SER A 975 35.02 -14.47 6.54
N ASP A 976 34.08 -13.86 5.80
CA ASP A 976 34.03 -12.40 5.60
C ASP A 976 33.26 -11.71 6.74
N LEU A 977 32.22 -12.35 7.29
CA LEU A 977 31.49 -11.87 8.47
C LEU A 977 32.36 -11.87 9.73
N GLU A 978 33.25 -12.86 9.92
CA GLU A 978 34.24 -12.87 11.00
C GLU A 978 35.27 -11.73 10.86
N LYS A 979 35.75 -11.48 9.63
CA LYS A 979 36.63 -10.33 9.34
C LYS A 979 35.92 -9.00 9.57
N LEU A 980 34.63 -8.88 9.24
CA LEU A 980 33.86 -7.68 9.53
C LEU A 980 33.63 -7.50 11.04
N THR A 981 33.31 -8.57 11.76
CA THR A 981 33.10 -8.55 13.22
C THR A 981 34.36 -8.09 13.96
N SER A 982 35.53 -8.61 13.58
CA SER A 982 36.82 -8.25 14.18
C SER A 982 37.33 -6.84 13.83
N ASN A 983 37.00 -6.29 12.65
CA ASN A 983 37.56 -5.01 12.17
C ASN A 983 36.58 -3.83 12.15
N ALA A 984 35.27 -4.07 12.20
CA ALA A 984 34.24 -3.06 11.92
C ALA A 984 33.04 -3.05 12.88
N CYS A 985 32.97 -3.95 13.86
CA CYS A 985 31.87 -4.01 14.84
C CYS A 985 32.35 -3.58 16.24
N PRO A 986 32.05 -2.35 16.70
CA PRO A 986 32.44 -1.89 18.04
C PRO A 986 31.62 -2.51 19.17
N LEU A 987 30.40 -2.99 18.87
CA LEU A 987 29.55 -3.68 19.83
C LEU A 987 29.82 -5.18 19.72
N ASN A 988 30.35 -5.75 20.80
CA ASN A 988 30.66 -7.17 20.90
C ASN A 988 29.43 -8.02 20.56
N MET A 989 29.62 -9.01 19.69
CA MET A 989 28.62 -10.02 19.39
C MET A 989 29.21 -11.39 19.73
N ASN A 990 28.40 -12.28 20.28
CA ASN A 990 28.81 -13.68 20.46
C ASN A 990 29.03 -14.31 19.07
N CYS A 991 30.11 -15.06 18.87
CA CYS A 991 30.39 -15.68 17.56
C CYS A 991 29.26 -16.64 17.13
N GLU A 992 28.60 -17.31 18.09
CA GLU A 992 27.41 -18.13 17.86
C GLU A 992 26.24 -17.35 17.24
N ALA A 993 26.12 -16.04 17.54
CA ALA A 993 25.08 -15.20 16.96
C ALA A 993 25.25 -15.02 15.44
N LEU A 994 26.48 -15.10 14.90
CA LEU A 994 26.72 -15.03 13.45
C LEU A 994 26.10 -16.22 12.69
N ALA A 995 25.81 -17.33 13.38
CA ALA A 995 25.04 -18.46 12.84
C ALA A 995 23.52 -18.22 12.85
N SER A 996 23.06 -17.00 13.16
CA SER A 996 21.66 -16.58 13.08
C SER A 996 21.48 -15.42 12.09
N VAL A 997 20.30 -15.31 11.48
CA VAL A 997 19.97 -14.18 10.58
C VAL A 997 20.11 -12.85 11.31
N SER A 998 19.64 -12.76 12.56
CA SER A 998 19.76 -11.56 13.39
C SER A 998 21.22 -11.14 13.61
N GLY A 999 22.12 -12.05 14.01
CA GLY A 999 23.53 -11.71 14.19
C GLY A 999 24.26 -11.34 12.88
N LYS A 1000 23.87 -11.93 11.75
CA LYS A 1000 24.35 -11.48 10.43
C LYS A 1000 23.86 -10.06 10.10
N VAL A 1001 22.59 -9.75 10.34
CA VAL A 1001 22.01 -8.41 10.15
C VAL A 1001 22.71 -7.40 11.05
N SER A 1002 22.89 -7.74 12.32
CA SER A 1002 23.61 -6.94 13.31
C SER A 1002 25.04 -6.60 12.86
N CYS A 1003 25.79 -7.61 12.39
CA CYS A 1003 27.13 -7.42 11.80
C CYS A 1003 27.12 -6.40 10.63
N LEU A 1004 26.16 -6.55 9.72
CA LEU A 1004 26.02 -5.67 8.56
C LEU A 1004 25.60 -4.24 8.96
N ILE A 1005 24.71 -4.06 9.93
CA ILE A 1005 24.35 -2.74 10.48
C ILE A 1005 25.58 -2.05 11.09
N GLN A 1006 26.38 -2.77 11.88
CA GLN A 1006 27.61 -2.20 12.45
C GLN A 1006 28.63 -1.85 11.36
N ALA A 1007 28.84 -2.73 10.38
CA ALA A 1007 29.71 -2.48 9.22
C ALA A 1007 29.25 -1.27 8.38
N PHE A 1008 27.93 -1.07 8.26
CA PHE A 1008 27.32 0.10 7.61
C PHE A 1008 27.68 1.41 8.31
N ILE A 1009 27.48 1.48 9.64
CA ILE A 1009 27.80 2.67 10.46
C ILE A 1009 29.32 2.93 10.42
N SER A 1010 30.14 1.88 10.57
CA SER A 1010 31.61 1.96 10.51
C SER A 1010 32.18 2.33 9.14
N ARG A 1011 31.36 2.40 8.08
CA ARG A 1011 31.77 2.65 6.68
C ARG A 1011 32.79 1.62 6.16
N SER A 1012 32.65 0.36 6.58
CA SER A 1012 33.55 -0.74 6.18
C SER A 1012 33.37 -1.13 4.71
N VAL A 1013 34.43 -1.65 4.08
CA VAL A 1013 34.42 -2.09 2.68
C VAL A 1013 34.01 -3.56 2.60
N VAL A 1014 32.73 -3.80 2.31
CA VAL A 1014 32.20 -5.15 2.05
C VAL A 1014 32.53 -5.56 0.61
N ARG A 1015 33.51 -6.46 0.45
CA ARG A 1015 33.97 -6.95 -0.87
C ARG A 1015 33.05 -8.02 -1.47
N ASN A 1016 32.44 -8.85 -0.62
CA ASN A 1016 31.53 -9.88 -1.07
C ASN A 1016 30.24 -9.23 -1.60
N PHE A 1017 29.96 -9.47 -2.88
CA PHE A 1017 28.86 -8.85 -3.62
C PHE A 1017 27.46 -9.24 -3.10
N ALA A 1018 27.31 -10.44 -2.53
CA ALA A 1018 26.06 -10.89 -1.94
C ALA A 1018 25.80 -10.14 -0.61
N LEU A 1019 26.79 -10.12 0.29
CA LEU A 1019 26.75 -9.31 1.52
C LEU A 1019 26.54 -7.82 1.23
N MET A 1020 27.19 -7.26 0.20
CA MET A 1020 27.00 -5.85 -0.20
C MET A 1020 25.56 -5.58 -0.66
N SER A 1021 24.92 -6.53 -1.35
CA SER A 1021 23.52 -6.38 -1.74
C SER A 1021 22.54 -6.46 -0.56
N GLU A 1022 22.89 -7.21 0.48
CA GLU A 1022 22.09 -7.32 1.71
C GLU A 1022 22.32 -6.10 2.61
N LEU A 1023 23.54 -5.57 2.66
CA LEU A 1023 23.88 -4.29 3.30
C LEU A 1023 23.03 -3.13 2.74
N LEU A 1024 22.90 -3.05 1.41
CA LEU A 1024 22.04 -2.05 0.73
C LEU A 1024 20.54 -2.25 1.03
N TYR A 1025 20.10 -3.49 1.27
CA TYR A 1025 18.73 -3.76 1.69
C TYR A 1025 18.50 -3.36 3.15
N ILE A 1026 19.47 -3.62 4.03
CA ILE A 1026 19.47 -3.18 5.43
C ILE A 1026 19.42 -1.65 5.50
N GLU A 1027 20.29 -0.95 4.77
CA GLU A 1027 20.34 0.54 4.69
C GLU A 1027 18.97 1.16 4.39
N GLN A 1028 18.18 0.55 3.49
CA GLN A 1028 16.86 1.05 3.09
C GLN A 1028 15.77 0.90 4.17
N ASN A 1029 15.95 0.03 5.16
CA ASN A 1029 14.92 -0.30 6.16
C ASN A 1029 15.34 0.05 7.60
N VAL A 1030 16.63 -0.08 7.94
CA VAL A 1030 17.16 0.13 9.30
C VAL A 1030 16.85 1.51 9.86
N SER A 1031 16.93 2.55 9.03
CA SER A 1031 16.70 3.94 9.44
C SER A 1031 15.23 4.20 9.81
N ARG A 1032 14.26 3.61 9.08
CA ARG A 1032 12.83 3.78 9.42
C ARG A 1032 12.44 2.99 10.67
N LEU A 1033 12.99 1.79 10.84
CA LEU A 1033 12.77 0.94 12.02
C LEU A 1033 13.31 1.61 13.29
N CYS A 1034 14.55 2.09 13.27
CA CYS A 1034 15.14 2.79 14.41
C CYS A 1034 14.39 4.09 14.74
N ARG A 1035 13.98 4.87 13.73
CA ARG A 1035 13.20 6.10 13.94
C ARG A 1035 11.82 5.84 14.53
N ALA A 1036 11.14 4.79 14.12
CA ALA A 1036 9.89 4.38 14.73
C ALA A 1036 10.09 3.91 16.18
N MET A 1037 11.12 3.11 16.44
CA MET A 1037 11.45 2.64 17.79
C MET A 1037 11.73 3.83 18.72
N PHE A 1038 12.46 4.84 18.25
CA PHE A 1038 12.62 6.13 18.92
C PHE A 1038 11.28 6.83 19.22
N GLU A 1039 10.36 6.92 18.25
CA GLU A 1039 9.04 7.52 18.50
C GLU A 1039 8.20 6.71 19.51
N ILE A 1040 8.29 5.37 19.51
CA ILE A 1040 7.58 4.51 20.47
C ILE A 1040 8.04 4.79 21.89
N VAL A 1041 9.35 4.77 22.15
CA VAL A 1041 9.89 5.02 23.50
C VAL A 1041 9.68 6.47 23.95
N LEU A 1042 9.72 7.44 23.02
CA LEU A 1042 9.39 8.84 23.27
C LEU A 1042 7.92 9.00 23.71
N ARG A 1043 6.97 8.31 23.06
CA ARG A 1043 5.55 8.31 23.46
C ARG A 1043 5.31 7.61 24.79
N LYS A 1044 6.05 6.53 25.08
CA LYS A 1044 6.07 5.87 26.41
C LYS A 1044 6.77 6.71 27.50
N ARG A 1045 7.39 7.85 27.16
CA ARG A 1045 8.11 8.78 28.05
C ARG A 1045 9.35 8.19 28.74
N TRP A 1046 9.93 7.12 28.18
CA TRP A 1046 11.13 6.49 28.71
C TRP A 1046 12.37 7.30 28.32
N ALA A 1047 12.81 8.20 29.20
CA ALA A 1047 13.82 9.22 28.87
C ALA A 1047 15.17 8.60 28.43
N GLU A 1048 15.67 7.58 29.13
CA GLU A 1048 16.94 6.92 28.82
C GLU A 1048 16.86 6.15 27.49
N ALA A 1049 15.87 5.26 27.32
CA ALA A 1049 15.62 4.60 26.05
C ALA A 1049 15.41 5.59 24.87
N THR A 1050 14.75 6.73 25.11
CA THR A 1050 14.57 7.80 24.11
C THR A 1050 15.90 8.41 23.69
N ASN A 1051 16.78 8.71 24.65
CA ASN A 1051 18.12 9.23 24.36
C ASN A 1051 18.96 8.20 23.59
N ALA A 1052 18.97 6.94 24.03
CA ALA A 1052 19.68 5.85 23.38
C ALA A 1052 19.19 5.62 21.93
N CYS A 1053 17.89 5.43 21.72
CA CYS A 1053 17.30 5.27 20.38
C CYS A 1053 17.52 6.49 19.48
N LEU A 1054 17.47 7.72 20.02
CA LEU A 1054 17.76 8.93 19.25
C LEU A 1054 19.22 8.99 18.80
N ASN A 1055 20.15 8.63 19.67
CA ASN A 1055 21.57 8.63 19.35
C ASN A 1055 21.89 7.52 18.34
N PHE A 1056 21.34 6.32 18.51
CA PHE A 1056 21.47 5.24 17.53
C PHE A 1056 20.87 5.59 16.16
N ALA A 1057 19.71 6.27 16.12
CA ALA A 1057 19.12 6.76 14.88
C ALA A 1057 20.03 7.78 14.16
N LYS A 1058 20.67 8.70 14.91
CA LYS A 1058 21.70 9.60 14.36
C LYS A 1058 22.91 8.82 13.84
N CYS A 1059 23.35 7.77 14.54
CA CYS A 1059 24.47 6.93 14.12
C CYS A 1059 24.22 6.26 12.77
N LEU A 1060 23.01 5.73 12.56
CA LEU A 1060 22.57 5.15 11.29
C LEU A 1060 22.53 6.22 10.18
N GLU A 1061 21.83 7.34 10.40
CA GLU A 1061 21.66 8.40 9.39
C GLU A 1061 22.96 9.08 8.98
N LYS A 1062 23.90 9.26 9.92
CA LYS A 1062 25.18 9.95 9.67
C LYS A 1062 26.34 8.99 9.38
N ARG A 1063 26.16 7.69 9.64
CA ARG A 1063 27.19 6.64 9.56
C ARG A 1063 28.44 7.02 10.35
N ILE A 1064 28.23 7.36 11.62
CA ILE A 1064 29.23 7.83 12.60
C ILE A 1064 28.85 7.25 13.95
N TRP A 1065 29.80 6.71 14.71
CA TRP A 1065 29.55 6.22 16.07
C TRP A 1065 29.64 7.34 17.13
N PRO A 1066 29.01 7.22 18.32
CA PRO A 1066 29.04 8.28 19.34
C PRO A 1066 30.44 8.63 19.84
N PHE A 1067 31.38 7.68 19.80
CA PHE A 1067 32.78 7.86 20.20
C PHE A 1067 33.67 8.48 19.10
N GLN A 1068 33.14 8.71 17.89
CA GLN A 1068 33.85 9.33 16.77
C GLN A 1068 33.59 10.84 16.71
N THR A 1069 34.49 11.60 16.07
CA THR A 1069 34.31 13.06 16.03
C THR A 1069 33.13 13.46 15.13
N PRO A 1070 32.26 14.41 15.54
CA PRO A 1070 31.19 14.96 14.71
C PRO A 1070 31.69 15.55 13.37
N LEU A 1071 32.96 15.98 13.33
CA LEU A 1071 33.63 16.52 12.14
C LEU A 1071 33.70 15.52 10.97
N ARG A 1072 33.47 14.21 11.20
CA ARG A 1072 33.27 13.20 10.14
C ARG A 1072 32.10 13.51 9.19
N GLN A 1073 31.18 14.40 9.58
CA GLN A 1073 30.10 14.89 8.70
C GLN A 1073 30.60 15.83 7.59
N MET A 1074 31.81 16.40 7.73
CA MET A 1074 32.39 17.38 6.79
C MET A 1074 33.40 16.76 5.81
N VAL A 1075 33.50 15.42 5.78
CA VAL A 1075 34.39 14.67 4.89
C VAL A 1075 33.59 14.14 3.69
N PRO A 1076 34.07 14.27 2.43
CA PRO A 1076 35.37 14.82 2.02
C PRO A 1076 35.36 16.32 1.68
N GLU A 1077 34.20 16.98 1.77
CA GLU A 1077 33.97 18.32 1.19
C GLU A 1077 34.84 19.43 1.80
N PHE A 1078 35.07 19.40 3.12
CA PHE A 1078 35.84 20.44 3.83
C PHE A 1078 37.07 19.87 4.57
N LEU A 1079 37.06 18.60 4.95
CA LEU A 1079 38.13 17.97 5.74
C LEU A 1079 38.61 16.67 5.10
N SER A 1080 39.93 16.43 5.14
CA SER A 1080 40.51 15.16 4.70
C SER A 1080 40.37 14.06 5.76
N SER A 1081 40.23 12.82 5.32
CA SER A 1081 40.16 11.64 6.20
C SER A 1081 41.39 11.50 7.10
N GLU A 1082 42.56 11.96 6.64
CA GLU A 1082 43.80 11.94 7.43
C GLU A 1082 43.74 12.95 8.60
N THR A 1083 43.19 14.14 8.38
CA THR A 1083 43.00 15.17 9.43
C THR A 1083 42.04 14.67 10.51
N ILE A 1084 40.91 14.08 10.12
CA ILE A 1084 39.99 13.42 11.06
C ILE A 1084 40.72 12.33 11.86
N ALA A 1085 41.46 11.44 11.20
CA ALA A 1085 42.20 10.38 11.88
C ALA A 1085 43.29 10.91 12.83
N LYS A 1086 43.82 12.13 12.63
CA LYS A 1086 44.73 12.80 13.57
C LYS A 1086 43.97 13.39 14.77
N ILE A 1087 42.82 14.01 14.55
CA ILE A 1087 41.96 14.56 15.62
C ILE A 1087 41.49 13.44 16.56
N GLU A 1088 40.97 12.34 16.01
CA GLU A 1088 40.46 11.20 16.79
C GLU A 1088 41.58 10.48 17.54
N ARG A 1089 42.76 10.29 16.94
CA ARG A 1089 43.94 9.74 17.64
C ARG A 1089 44.37 10.58 18.84
N ARG A 1090 44.18 11.91 18.79
CA ARG A 1090 44.47 12.82 19.90
C ARG A 1090 43.34 12.90 20.93
N LYS A 1091 42.17 12.27 20.69
CA LYS A 1091 40.99 12.28 21.57
C LYS A 1091 40.57 13.68 22.04
N ILE A 1092 40.71 14.70 21.18
CA ILE A 1092 40.34 16.08 21.51
C ILE A 1092 38.82 16.22 21.38
N ALA A 1093 38.17 16.67 22.45
CA ALA A 1093 36.74 16.99 22.47
C ALA A 1093 36.40 18.09 21.44
N TYR A 1094 35.23 18.00 20.81
CA TYR A 1094 34.82 18.94 19.77
C TYR A 1094 34.64 20.37 20.32
N GLU A 1095 34.16 20.47 21.56
CA GLU A 1095 33.97 21.70 22.32
C GLU A 1095 35.31 22.44 22.44
N ARG A 1096 36.37 21.72 22.78
CA ARG A 1096 37.73 22.28 22.87
C ARG A 1096 38.28 22.71 21.51
N LEU A 1097 37.97 21.98 20.42
CA LEU A 1097 38.35 22.41 19.06
C LEU A 1097 37.64 23.71 18.65
N ARG A 1098 36.41 23.95 19.14
CA ARG A 1098 35.65 25.19 18.89
C ARG A 1098 36.23 26.39 19.64
N GLU A 1099 36.85 26.18 20.79
CA GLU A 1099 37.48 27.23 21.63
C GLU A 1099 38.91 27.59 21.17
N MET A 1100 39.58 26.69 20.44
CA MET A 1100 40.94 26.91 19.95
C MET A 1100 41.00 27.94 18.82
N SER A 1101 41.99 28.82 18.87
CA SER A 1101 42.30 29.74 17.77
C SER A 1101 42.81 29.00 16.53
N ALA A 1102 42.72 29.64 15.35
CA ALA A 1102 43.23 29.08 14.09
C ALA A 1102 44.67 28.55 14.23
N LYS A 1103 45.55 29.35 14.83
CA LYS A 1103 46.96 29.01 15.08
C LYS A 1103 47.14 27.76 15.96
N GLU A 1104 46.26 27.54 16.93
CA GLU A 1104 46.28 26.36 17.81
C GLU A 1104 45.70 25.12 17.12
N LEU A 1105 44.73 25.31 16.23
CA LEU A 1105 44.19 24.26 15.34
C LEU A 1105 45.19 23.85 14.24
N GLY A 1106 46.18 24.70 13.94
CA GLY A 1106 47.17 24.49 12.88
C GLY A 1106 46.70 25.03 11.51
N ILE A 1107 45.88 26.08 11.53
CA ILE A 1107 45.41 26.86 10.38
C ILE A 1107 46.11 28.23 10.38
#